data_AF-E3MRF0-F1
#
_entry.id   AF-E3MRF0-F1
#
_cell.length_a   1.000
_cell.length_b   1.000
_cell.length_c   1.000
_cell.angle_alpha   90.00
_cell.angle_beta   90.00
_cell.angle_gamma   90.00
#
_symmetry.space_group_name_H-M   'P 1'
#
loop_
_entity.id
_entity.type
_entity.pdbx_description
1 polymer ?
#
loop_
_entity_poly.entity_id
_entity_poly.type
_entity_poly.pdbx_seq_one_letter_code
_entity_poly.pdbx_strand_id
1 'polypeptide(L)'
;MILHSIFLYLIFLLSVHSIIPNHFHFSDNFRKVDPSQLNEDISVSLSYLIQPLDPLSPESTKKFQQRYRYSEHFTSNKKTAFLYVSGRDDFNEAVLKNDGSPLVKAAERFGATIFALEHRYYGNSTPNFENFTSESLQHLDSYHAIQDVIFFIEHANTQFKMDSDVRWVLFGSGYGGIIAAETRKWDPITVSGVVAISAPIEREMDFWKYNNKVEKTIMKYDSSCYNKIKKGFRQVQDLMNFSEGRNELSDLFELNPPWNERDLALNEIQMFYLSIIAPFQQVVQYDNQLELSIKGLCDAIHDSRDSVEAIHQAHVYLSTQLTGSMQQMNSTYEKYVNDLGSKILNCLKDYQHKSCLSAQKRFWQYQMCTEFGWFPTTNDNEDGLFGSVVPLSLFFNQCFDIFPDLYKNETAIKIRDDIEKAKNFYGKYSGTNAVFINGENDPWTVLGRNVSDEFSVVTLTVPRASHLGIYKQKEIRKVQEIVMENIRVWVRGPKNSVTFMDTVEPWRRPETYDANSKSSKQKMSKQENDDRFSKFVEKFSSEKKESEDFHFFGMKPIARKFRGDEDEVFDTEGMEIGMFRQRIDHFNNKNTKFFQQKYFKNSRFARPGGPNFLMIGGEGPEYGHDVNLNSSIMRRAEEYGGTVYVLEHRFYGDSVVENNTDLSTLSSLQMLYDLAEFIKSVNFKSETSNPWITFGGSYPGALSAWMREIFPDLVIGAIASSAPVLAKTDFYEYMMVVENSFLRYDSACYQEIKNGFDEIHELFQTDSGREKLSVLFKLNPPFRDNISESDKHFFFFDIIGPFQFAVQYAGRGSGGFVEDSKIAMLCRNITNGTQSSVENVAKVVLDDFKNKSIIHSFYDKNKWKHMKKTNENYLWRWQTCSEFGYFQSADSGNSIFGAMKPVSFQVQRCMEMFGKEYTRGKIEENVEATNYRYGGVDGFRGTNVVFINGDVDPWHILGLYNSTEKSVVSYLINGTSHCVDMYPPQDNDIDGVKIARKLVDDNIKVWLEQTGWKAETRKESTTEGSITEMVTVTERSSTTKSTVSNTFFVSMIVSVAILCRLYS
;
A
#
# COMPACT_ATOMS: atom_id res chain seq x y z
N MET A 1 -15.89 -2.54 65.65
CA MET A 1 -15.39 -1.36 64.92
C MET A 1 -13.91 -1.43 64.49
N ILE A 2 -13.15 -2.50 64.76
CA ILE A 2 -11.76 -2.65 64.25
C ILE A 2 -11.65 -3.76 63.17
N LEU A 3 -12.65 -4.62 63.01
CA LEU A 3 -12.68 -5.62 61.92
C LEU A 3 -13.25 -5.12 60.58
N HIS A 4 -13.88 -3.95 60.51
CA HIS A 4 -14.39 -3.38 59.25
C HIS A 4 -13.36 -2.52 58.49
N SER A 5 -12.27 -2.09 59.16
CA SER A 5 -11.21 -1.28 58.53
C SER A 5 -10.09 -2.11 57.90
N ILE A 6 -9.99 -3.41 58.24
CA ILE A 6 -8.94 -4.30 57.70
C ILE A 6 -9.40 -4.99 56.41
N PHE A 7 -10.72 -5.13 56.18
CA PHE A 7 -11.26 -5.70 54.94
C PHE A 7 -11.22 -4.71 53.76
N LEU A 8 -11.24 -3.40 54.04
CA LEU A 8 -11.09 -2.33 53.03
C LEU A 8 -9.63 -2.06 52.62
N TYR A 9 -8.65 -2.47 53.44
CA TYR A 9 -7.23 -2.34 53.10
C TYR A 9 -6.68 -3.56 52.33
N LEU A 10 -7.32 -4.73 52.44
CA LEU A 10 -6.96 -5.93 51.66
C LEU A 10 -7.59 -6.00 50.25
N ILE A 11 -8.57 -5.15 49.95
CA ILE A 11 -9.06 -4.95 48.56
C ILE A 11 -8.14 -3.97 47.79
N PHE A 12 -7.28 -3.21 48.49
CA PHE A 12 -6.34 -2.25 47.89
C PHE A 12 -4.96 -2.85 47.53
N LEU A 13 -4.72 -4.14 47.77
CA LEU A 13 -3.40 -4.79 47.56
C LEU A 13 -3.42 -6.00 46.60
N LEU A 14 -4.51 -6.21 45.85
CA LEU A 14 -4.57 -7.21 44.76
C LEU A 14 -4.81 -6.62 43.37
N SER A 15 -4.62 -5.31 43.20
CA SER A 15 -4.56 -4.65 41.88
C SER A 15 -3.13 -4.33 41.46
N VAL A 16 -2.15 -5.15 41.82
CA VAL A 16 -0.82 -5.13 41.19
C VAL A 16 -0.89 -6.02 39.95
N HIS A 17 -1.64 -5.58 38.95
CA HIS A 17 -1.65 -6.23 37.64
C HIS A 17 -0.77 -5.43 36.68
N SER A 18 0.21 -6.15 36.14
CA SER A 18 1.17 -5.74 35.11
C SER A 18 0.59 -4.77 34.06
N ILE A 19 1.13 -3.55 34.03
CA ILE A 19 0.74 -2.43 33.16
C ILE A 19 1.42 -2.61 31.80
N ILE A 20 0.67 -2.93 30.74
CA ILE A 20 1.15 -3.05 29.35
C ILE A 20 0.81 -1.76 28.59
N PRO A 21 1.57 -1.33 27.57
CA PRO A 21 1.42 -0.02 26.96
C PRO A 21 0.00 0.36 26.49
N ASN A 22 -0.33 1.62 26.80
CA ASN A 22 -1.65 2.27 26.90
C ASN A 22 -2.54 2.28 25.65
N HIS A 23 -2.18 1.60 24.57
CA HIS A 23 -2.99 1.58 23.34
C HIS A 23 -4.28 0.75 23.46
N PHE A 24 -4.33 -0.19 24.41
CA PHE A 24 -5.39 -1.20 24.48
C PHE A 24 -6.06 -1.34 25.86
N HIS A 25 -5.84 -0.42 26.80
CA HIS A 25 -6.22 -0.63 28.21
C HIS A 25 -7.46 0.10 28.72
N PHE A 26 -8.12 0.91 27.91
CA PHE A 26 -9.30 1.62 28.40
C PHE A 26 -10.64 0.95 28.10
N SER A 27 -10.67 -0.05 27.18
CA SER A 27 -11.87 -0.89 26.93
C SER A 27 -12.47 -1.47 28.21
N ASP A 28 -11.59 -1.87 29.12
CA ASP A 28 -11.92 -2.72 30.26
C ASP A 28 -12.56 -1.93 31.42
N ASN A 29 -12.38 -0.60 31.44
CA ASN A 29 -12.96 0.33 32.42
C ASN A 29 -14.11 1.19 31.87
N PHE A 30 -14.44 1.06 30.58
CA PHE A 30 -15.58 1.77 30.00
C PHE A 30 -16.89 1.25 30.60
N ARG A 31 -17.50 2.05 31.48
CA ARG A 31 -18.82 1.74 32.04
C ARG A 31 -19.84 1.65 30.90
N LYS A 32 -20.35 0.43 30.75
CA LYS A 32 -21.56 0.01 30.04
C LYS A 32 -22.72 0.96 30.38
N VAL A 33 -23.39 1.47 29.33
CA VAL A 33 -24.71 2.13 29.25
C VAL A 33 -25.25 2.72 30.57
N ASP A 34 -25.54 4.03 30.58
CA ASP A 34 -26.24 4.70 31.70
C ASP A 34 -27.44 3.85 32.17
N PRO A 35 -27.42 3.33 33.41
CA PRO A 35 -28.49 2.48 33.93
C PRO A 35 -29.88 3.14 33.86
N SER A 36 -29.95 4.47 33.83
CA SER A 36 -31.21 5.22 33.68
C SER A 36 -31.88 5.04 32.31
N GLN A 37 -31.15 4.54 31.31
CA GLN A 37 -31.65 4.27 29.95
C GLN A 37 -32.11 2.82 29.76
N LEU A 38 -31.92 1.96 30.76
CA LEU A 38 -32.29 0.55 30.70
C LEU A 38 -33.73 0.38 31.20
N ASN A 39 -34.53 -0.34 30.42
CA ASN A 39 -35.87 -0.71 30.80
C ASN A 39 -35.86 -2.09 31.47
N GLU A 40 -36.07 -2.10 32.79
CA GLU A 40 -36.06 -3.32 33.59
C GLU A 40 -37.29 -4.23 33.36
N ASP A 41 -38.33 -3.72 32.69
CA ASP A 41 -39.51 -4.53 32.33
C ASP A 41 -39.22 -5.48 31.17
N ILE A 42 -38.15 -5.25 30.40
CA ILE A 42 -37.73 -6.11 29.30
C ILE A 42 -37.00 -7.34 29.86
N SER A 43 -37.66 -8.50 29.83
CA SER A 43 -37.07 -9.76 30.26
C SER A 43 -36.06 -10.28 29.23
N VAL A 44 -34.82 -10.58 29.68
CA VAL A 44 -33.75 -11.11 28.83
C VAL A 44 -33.30 -12.46 29.37
N SER A 45 -33.25 -13.46 28.50
CA SER A 45 -32.80 -14.81 28.82
C SER A 45 -31.44 -15.11 28.18
N LEU A 46 -30.62 -15.93 28.84
CA LEU A 46 -29.33 -16.43 28.33
C LEU A 46 -29.47 -17.90 27.95
N SER A 47 -29.02 -18.26 26.75
CA SER A 47 -29.04 -19.62 26.22
C SER A 47 -27.75 -19.92 25.44
N TYR A 48 -27.64 -21.17 24.98
CA TYR A 48 -26.44 -21.71 24.35
C TYR A 48 -26.83 -22.57 23.15
N LEU A 49 -25.99 -22.56 22.12
CA LEU A 49 -26.06 -23.49 20.99
C LEU A 49 -24.72 -24.22 20.83
N ILE A 50 -24.77 -25.43 20.26
CA ILE A 50 -23.57 -26.21 19.94
C ILE A 50 -23.47 -26.27 18.42
N GLN A 51 -22.34 -25.85 17.87
CA GLN A 51 -22.10 -25.85 16.42
C GLN A 51 -20.69 -26.34 16.06
N PRO A 52 -20.45 -26.70 14.79
CA PRO A 52 -19.11 -27.07 14.31
C PRO A 52 -18.10 -25.95 14.54
N LEU A 53 -16.88 -26.31 14.94
CA LEU A 53 -15.78 -25.34 15.08
C LEU A 53 -15.36 -24.78 13.71
N ASP A 54 -15.31 -25.67 12.72
CA ASP A 54 -15.03 -25.36 11.32
C ASP A 54 -16.21 -25.84 10.47
N PRO A 55 -17.14 -24.93 10.09
CA PRO A 55 -18.27 -25.28 9.24
C PRO A 55 -17.88 -25.52 7.77
N LEU A 56 -16.63 -25.21 7.38
CA LEU A 56 -16.14 -25.33 6.00
C LEU A 56 -15.50 -26.69 5.73
N SER A 57 -15.21 -27.45 6.78
CA SER A 57 -14.67 -28.81 6.71
C SER A 57 -15.71 -29.83 7.19
N PRO A 58 -16.49 -30.46 6.29
CA PRO A 58 -17.53 -31.42 6.66
C PRO A 58 -17.02 -32.64 7.45
N GLU A 59 -15.72 -32.94 7.33
CA GLU A 59 -15.05 -34.04 8.05
C GLU A 59 -14.67 -33.66 9.50
N SER A 60 -14.65 -32.36 9.83
CA SER A 60 -14.33 -31.90 11.17
C SER A 60 -15.43 -32.26 12.17
N THR A 61 -15.08 -33.07 13.16
CA THR A 61 -16.00 -33.46 14.24
C THR A 61 -15.96 -32.54 15.45
N LYS A 62 -15.03 -31.57 15.47
CA LYS A 62 -14.86 -30.63 16.58
C LYS A 62 -16.04 -29.66 16.64
N LYS A 63 -16.56 -29.41 17.84
CA LYS A 63 -17.68 -28.51 18.11
C LYS A 63 -17.33 -27.56 19.25
N PHE A 64 -17.98 -26.41 19.28
CA PHE A 64 -17.90 -25.48 20.39
C PHE A 64 -19.30 -25.01 20.82
N GLN A 65 -19.38 -24.45 22.01
CA GLN A 65 -20.61 -23.91 22.57
C GLN A 65 -20.60 -22.39 22.42
N GLN A 66 -21.56 -21.82 21.70
CA GLN A 66 -21.73 -20.38 21.54
C GLN A 66 -22.92 -19.88 22.36
N ARG A 67 -22.76 -18.72 22.99
CA ARG A 67 -23.77 -18.07 23.83
C ARG A 67 -24.59 -17.08 23.03
N TYR A 68 -25.87 -17.01 23.35
CA TYR A 68 -26.75 -15.96 22.88
C TYR A 68 -27.72 -15.53 23.96
N ARG A 69 -28.14 -14.27 23.90
CA ARG A 69 -29.24 -13.74 24.70
C ARG A 69 -30.44 -13.47 23.81
N TYR A 70 -31.63 -13.53 24.38
CA TYR A 70 -32.85 -13.22 23.66
C TYR A 70 -33.91 -12.61 24.56
N SER A 71 -34.85 -11.89 23.94
CA SER A 71 -36.08 -11.43 24.57
C SER A 71 -37.25 -11.61 23.61
N GLU A 72 -38.33 -12.23 24.10
CA GLU A 72 -39.61 -12.34 23.40
C GLU A 72 -40.58 -11.22 23.80
N HIS A 73 -40.17 -10.26 24.64
CA HIS A 73 -41.05 -9.23 25.23
C HIS A 73 -41.91 -8.48 24.20
N PHE A 74 -41.35 -8.13 23.05
CA PHE A 74 -42.06 -7.41 21.97
C PHE A 74 -42.68 -8.33 20.91
N THR A 75 -42.57 -9.65 21.07
CA THR A 75 -42.95 -10.60 20.00
C THR A 75 -44.48 -10.58 19.80
N SER A 76 -44.92 -10.03 18.67
CA SER A 76 -46.34 -9.98 18.30
C SER A 76 -46.73 -11.15 17.38
N ASN A 77 -45.83 -11.52 16.47
CA ASN A 77 -45.92 -12.64 15.55
C ASN A 77 -44.50 -13.14 15.28
N LYS A 78 -44.34 -14.42 14.96
CA LYS A 78 -43.02 -15.03 14.74
C LYS A 78 -42.49 -14.80 13.32
N LYS A 79 -42.93 -13.71 12.66
CA LYS A 79 -42.51 -13.32 11.30
C LYS A 79 -41.39 -12.30 11.26
N THR A 80 -41.00 -11.73 12.40
CA THR A 80 -39.92 -10.73 12.45
C THR A 80 -38.95 -11.07 13.58
N ALA A 81 -37.67 -11.13 13.25
CA ALA A 81 -36.61 -11.38 14.22
C ALA A 81 -35.44 -10.42 13.99
N PHE A 82 -34.92 -9.83 15.05
CA PHE A 82 -33.74 -8.96 14.99
C PHE A 82 -32.58 -9.59 15.75
N LEU A 83 -31.40 -9.55 15.15
CA LEU A 83 -30.18 -10.06 15.75
C LEU A 83 -29.15 -8.96 15.86
N TYR A 84 -28.69 -8.70 17.08
CA TYR A 84 -27.49 -7.96 17.35
C TYR A 84 -26.27 -8.89 17.29
N VAL A 85 -25.36 -8.64 16.35
CA VAL A 85 -24.10 -9.36 16.21
C VAL A 85 -23.06 -8.67 17.11
N SER A 86 -22.66 -9.32 18.20
CA SER A 86 -21.72 -8.72 19.15
C SER A 86 -20.27 -8.74 18.62
N GLY A 87 -19.56 -7.64 18.85
CA GLY A 87 -18.11 -7.57 18.72
C GLY A 87 -17.37 -8.04 19.99
N ARG A 88 -16.19 -7.47 20.23
CA ARG A 88 -15.30 -7.82 21.34
C ARG A 88 -15.94 -7.64 22.74
N ASP A 89 -16.70 -6.56 22.93
CA ASP A 89 -17.17 -6.14 24.28
C ASP A 89 -18.70 -5.93 24.37
N ASP A 90 -19.43 -6.18 23.29
CA ASP A 90 -20.82 -5.76 23.14
C ASP A 90 -21.85 -6.79 23.64
N PHE A 91 -21.41 -7.90 24.25
CA PHE A 91 -22.31 -8.96 24.71
C PHE A 91 -22.87 -8.69 26.12
N ASN A 92 -23.73 -7.68 26.23
CA ASN A 92 -24.41 -7.27 27.47
C ASN A 92 -25.95 -7.27 27.28
N GLU A 93 -26.70 -7.62 28.34
CA GLU A 93 -28.17 -7.49 28.35
C GLU A 93 -28.66 -6.05 28.07
N ALA A 94 -27.84 -5.05 28.41
CA ALA A 94 -28.12 -3.64 28.13
C ALA A 94 -28.44 -3.36 26.64
N VAL A 95 -27.85 -4.12 25.72
CA VAL A 95 -28.08 -3.98 24.27
C VAL A 95 -29.53 -4.31 23.89
N LEU A 96 -30.18 -5.21 24.64
CA LEU A 96 -31.56 -5.62 24.43
C LEU A 96 -32.57 -4.85 25.30
N LYS A 97 -32.08 -4.07 26.28
CA LYS A 97 -32.91 -3.33 27.25
C LYS A 97 -32.92 -1.80 27.05
N ASN A 98 -32.08 -1.26 26.17
CA ASN A 98 -31.95 0.19 25.99
C ASN A 98 -33.07 0.74 25.08
N ASP A 99 -34.10 1.35 25.69
CA ASP A 99 -35.24 1.99 24.99
C ASP A 99 -34.83 3.13 24.04
N GLY A 100 -33.66 3.73 24.27
CA GLY A 100 -33.08 4.73 23.38
C GLY A 100 -32.53 4.15 22.08
N SER A 101 -32.21 2.85 22.05
CA SER A 101 -31.50 2.21 20.94
C SER A 101 -32.40 1.98 19.71
N PRO A 102 -31.86 2.08 18.47
CA PRO A 102 -32.62 1.75 17.27
C PRO A 102 -33.13 0.30 17.23
N LEU A 103 -32.41 -0.65 17.83
CA LEU A 103 -32.79 -2.06 17.90
C LEU A 103 -34.08 -2.27 18.70
N VAL A 104 -34.11 -1.78 19.95
CA VAL A 104 -35.27 -1.97 20.85
C VAL A 104 -36.49 -1.21 20.32
N LYS A 105 -36.32 0.02 19.85
CA LYS A 105 -37.41 0.79 19.21
C LYS A 105 -37.98 0.10 17.97
N ALA A 106 -37.11 -0.56 17.18
CA ALA A 106 -37.58 -1.30 16.01
C ALA A 106 -38.37 -2.52 16.48
N ALA A 107 -37.87 -3.24 17.49
CA ALA A 107 -38.52 -4.44 18.02
C ALA A 107 -39.92 -4.14 18.54
N GLU A 108 -40.08 -3.06 19.31
CA GLU A 108 -41.37 -2.57 19.78
C GLU A 108 -42.31 -2.24 18.60
N ARG A 109 -41.80 -1.50 17.60
CA ARG A 109 -42.61 -1.02 16.47
C ARG A 109 -43.05 -2.13 15.50
N PHE A 110 -42.21 -3.13 15.28
CA PHE A 110 -42.46 -4.23 14.33
C PHE A 110 -42.85 -5.53 15.00
N GLY A 111 -42.90 -5.53 16.34
CA GLY A 111 -43.29 -6.65 17.17
C GLY A 111 -42.38 -7.88 17.00
N ALA A 112 -41.07 -7.66 17.02
CA ALA A 112 -40.04 -8.65 16.70
C ALA A 112 -39.45 -9.35 17.93
N THR A 113 -39.04 -10.61 17.77
CA THR A 113 -38.16 -11.26 18.76
C THR A 113 -36.74 -10.74 18.60
N ILE A 114 -36.07 -10.36 19.69
CA ILE A 114 -34.71 -9.83 19.66
C ILE A 114 -33.70 -10.82 20.21
N PHE A 115 -32.56 -10.91 19.52
CA PHE A 115 -31.44 -11.78 19.86
C PHE A 115 -30.15 -10.96 19.93
N ALA A 116 -29.20 -11.41 20.75
CA ALA A 116 -27.81 -10.99 20.71
C ALA A 116 -26.93 -12.23 20.69
N LEU A 117 -25.99 -12.34 19.74
CA LEU A 117 -25.09 -13.48 19.59
C LEU A 117 -23.68 -13.09 20.03
N GLU A 118 -23.10 -13.82 20.99
CA GLU A 118 -21.72 -13.61 21.44
C GLU A 118 -20.74 -14.14 20.39
N HIS A 119 -19.69 -13.38 20.08
CA HIS A 119 -18.69 -13.78 19.11
C HIS A 119 -17.92 -15.04 19.55
N ARG A 120 -17.51 -15.86 18.59
CA ARG A 120 -16.95 -17.19 18.84
C ARG A 120 -15.69 -17.23 19.71
N TYR A 121 -14.82 -16.21 19.65
CA TYR A 121 -13.61 -16.09 20.48
C TYR A 121 -13.67 -14.95 21.53
N TYR A 122 -14.74 -14.15 21.57
CA TYR A 122 -14.82 -13.05 22.55
C TYR A 122 -15.85 -13.38 23.63
N GLY A 123 -15.43 -13.30 24.89
CA GLY A 123 -16.26 -13.68 26.04
C GLY A 123 -16.29 -15.19 26.29
N ASN A 124 -17.42 -15.71 26.79
CA ASN A 124 -17.48 -17.10 27.25
C ASN A 124 -17.86 -18.12 26.15
N SER A 125 -17.95 -17.68 24.90
CA SER A 125 -18.16 -18.56 23.73
C SER A 125 -16.84 -19.13 23.19
N THR A 126 -15.70 -18.67 23.71
CA THR A 126 -14.35 -19.07 23.30
C THR A 126 -14.19 -20.60 23.28
N PRO A 127 -13.72 -21.22 22.18
CA PRO A 127 -13.56 -22.67 22.14
C PRO A 127 -12.52 -23.16 23.15
N ASN A 128 -12.71 -24.38 23.65
CA ASN A 128 -11.87 -24.96 24.68
C ASN A 128 -10.55 -25.50 24.08
N PHE A 129 -9.55 -24.62 23.94
CA PHE A 129 -8.18 -24.99 23.57
C PHE A 129 -7.26 -24.97 24.78
N GLU A 130 -6.32 -25.91 24.84
CA GLU A 130 -5.29 -25.94 25.89
C GLU A 130 -4.41 -24.68 25.84
N ASN A 131 -4.01 -24.28 24.63
CA ASN A 131 -3.21 -23.09 24.34
C ASN A 131 -3.79 -22.35 23.12
N PHE A 132 -3.71 -21.02 23.10
CA PHE A 132 -4.11 -20.20 21.95
C PHE A 132 -2.93 -19.89 21.00
N THR A 133 -2.39 -20.95 20.40
CA THR A 133 -1.39 -20.89 19.31
C THR A 133 -2.04 -20.42 18.01
N SER A 134 -1.24 -20.07 17.01
CA SER A 134 -1.73 -19.67 15.69
C SER A 134 -2.63 -20.73 15.03
N GLU A 135 -2.32 -22.03 15.19
CA GLU A 135 -3.15 -23.15 14.72
C GLU A 135 -4.55 -23.13 15.36
N SER A 136 -4.63 -22.91 16.67
CA SER A 136 -5.93 -22.84 17.36
C SER A 136 -6.73 -21.57 17.06
N LEU A 137 -6.04 -20.51 16.63
CA LEU A 137 -6.62 -19.23 16.23
C LEU A 137 -6.96 -19.19 14.74
N GLN A 138 -6.64 -20.22 13.96
CA GLN A 138 -6.91 -20.24 12.51
C GLN A 138 -8.40 -20.10 12.13
N HIS A 139 -9.31 -20.31 13.09
CA HIS A 139 -10.75 -20.13 12.90
C HIS A 139 -11.27 -18.81 13.49
N LEU A 140 -10.36 -17.92 13.91
CA LEU A 140 -10.62 -16.54 14.31
C LEU A 140 -10.45 -15.62 13.09
N ASP A 141 -11.44 -15.66 12.22
CA ASP A 141 -11.56 -14.76 11.07
C ASP A 141 -13.03 -14.37 10.86
N SER A 142 -13.25 -13.29 10.10
CA SER A 142 -14.60 -12.81 9.83
C SER A 142 -15.47 -13.81 9.08
N TYR A 143 -14.88 -14.71 8.27
CA TYR A 143 -15.66 -15.62 7.44
C TYR A 143 -16.32 -16.70 8.30
N HIS A 144 -15.58 -17.28 9.24
CA HIS A 144 -16.13 -18.18 10.24
C HIS A 144 -17.19 -17.47 11.12
N ALA A 145 -16.96 -16.22 11.52
CA ALA A 145 -17.94 -15.45 12.28
C ALA A 145 -19.24 -15.21 11.50
N ILE A 146 -19.17 -14.98 10.18
CA ILE A 146 -20.34 -14.90 9.29
C ILE A 146 -21.08 -16.24 9.24
N GLN A 147 -20.35 -17.37 9.12
CA GLN A 147 -20.97 -18.69 9.11
C GLN A 147 -21.69 -19.01 10.43
N ASP A 148 -21.13 -18.62 11.57
CA ASP A 148 -21.78 -18.78 12.87
C ASP A 148 -23.10 -17.99 12.96
N VAL A 149 -23.18 -16.79 12.37
CA VAL A 149 -24.42 -16.00 12.33
C VAL A 149 -25.49 -16.72 11.51
N ILE A 150 -25.13 -17.29 10.36
CA ILE A 150 -26.05 -18.06 9.50
C ILE A 150 -26.55 -19.30 10.26
N PHE A 151 -25.64 -20.06 10.86
CA PHE A 151 -25.97 -21.24 11.66
C PHE A 151 -26.88 -20.89 12.85
N PHE A 152 -26.61 -19.78 13.53
CA PHE A 152 -27.46 -19.28 14.61
C PHE A 152 -28.88 -18.98 14.13
N ILE A 153 -29.05 -18.34 12.98
CA ILE A 153 -30.38 -18.02 12.44
C ILE A 153 -31.17 -19.31 12.17
N GLU A 154 -30.55 -20.33 11.59
CA GLU A 154 -31.19 -21.65 11.38
C GLU A 154 -31.58 -22.31 12.70
N HIS A 155 -30.69 -22.28 13.68
CA HIS A 155 -30.96 -22.75 15.03
C HIS A 155 -32.14 -22.00 15.66
N ALA A 156 -32.14 -20.67 15.62
CA ALA A 156 -33.18 -19.83 16.20
C ALA A 156 -34.54 -20.07 15.52
N ASN A 157 -34.57 -20.19 14.19
CA ASN A 157 -35.78 -20.50 13.44
C ASN A 157 -36.42 -21.81 13.94
N THR A 158 -35.59 -22.82 14.22
CA THR A 158 -36.06 -24.12 14.69
C THR A 158 -36.46 -24.08 16.16
N GLN A 159 -35.59 -23.57 17.05
CA GLN A 159 -35.82 -23.58 18.50
C GLN A 159 -37.01 -22.72 18.91
N PHE A 160 -37.14 -21.53 18.30
CA PHE A 160 -38.21 -20.59 18.62
C PHE A 160 -39.44 -20.81 17.76
N LYS A 161 -39.45 -21.80 16.86
CA LYS A 161 -40.56 -22.10 15.92
C LYS A 161 -40.97 -20.85 15.15
N MET A 162 -39.99 -20.20 14.52
CA MET A 162 -40.24 -19.02 13.70
C MET A 162 -41.09 -19.38 12.49
N ASP A 163 -41.85 -18.42 11.98
CA ASP A 163 -42.65 -18.64 10.78
C ASP A 163 -41.74 -18.88 9.57
N SER A 164 -42.19 -19.69 8.61
CA SER A 164 -41.40 -20.04 7.41
C SER A 164 -41.02 -18.82 6.55
N ASP A 165 -41.76 -17.72 6.70
CA ASP A 165 -41.53 -16.43 6.02
C ASP A 165 -40.89 -15.35 6.92
N VAL A 166 -40.28 -15.75 8.05
CA VAL A 166 -39.60 -14.85 9.00
C VAL A 166 -38.58 -13.92 8.33
N ARG A 167 -38.57 -12.66 8.77
CA ARG A 167 -37.68 -11.60 8.30
C ARG A 167 -36.63 -11.28 9.35
N TRP A 168 -35.38 -11.62 9.02
CA TRP A 168 -34.22 -11.31 9.85
C TRP A 168 -33.63 -9.96 9.46
N VAL A 169 -33.48 -9.06 10.45
CA VAL A 169 -32.69 -7.83 10.28
C VAL A 169 -31.54 -7.87 11.27
N LEU A 170 -30.32 -7.65 10.76
CA LEU A 170 -29.12 -7.66 11.58
C LEU A 170 -28.75 -6.25 12.03
N PHE A 171 -28.23 -6.16 13.24
CA PHE A 171 -27.67 -4.95 13.83
C PHE A 171 -26.26 -5.25 14.30
N GLY A 172 -25.34 -4.30 14.16
CA GLY A 172 -24.01 -4.43 14.73
C GLY A 172 -23.28 -3.10 14.76
N SER A 173 -22.32 -2.99 15.68
CA SER A 173 -21.42 -1.84 15.78
C SER A 173 -19.97 -2.28 15.64
N GLY A 174 -19.09 -1.41 15.10
CA GLY A 174 -17.68 -1.74 14.92
C GLY A 174 -17.50 -3.03 14.13
N TYR A 175 -16.69 -3.96 14.68
CA TYR A 175 -16.49 -5.30 14.11
C TYR A 175 -17.80 -6.12 13.97
N GLY A 176 -18.73 -6.05 14.94
CA GLY A 176 -20.03 -6.71 14.82
C GLY A 176 -20.87 -6.16 13.65
N GLY A 177 -20.70 -4.87 13.34
CA GLY A 177 -21.30 -4.23 12.16
C GLY A 177 -20.74 -4.75 10.84
N ILE A 178 -19.44 -5.06 10.79
CA ILE A 178 -18.80 -5.70 9.61
C ILE A 178 -19.40 -7.08 9.40
N ILE A 179 -19.44 -7.91 10.44
CA ILE A 179 -19.98 -9.27 10.35
C ILE A 179 -21.45 -9.24 9.93
N ALA A 180 -22.26 -8.34 10.50
CA ALA A 180 -23.65 -8.18 10.10
C ALA A 180 -23.79 -7.78 8.62
N ALA A 181 -22.98 -6.82 8.16
CA ALA A 181 -23.03 -6.32 6.79
C ALA A 181 -22.60 -7.37 5.77
N GLU A 182 -21.49 -8.06 6.03
CA GLU A 182 -21.01 -9.16 5.20
C GLU A 182 -21.99 -10.34 5.24
N THR A 183 -22.58 -10.70 6.39
CA THR A 183 -23.58 -11.78 6.43
C THR A 183 -24.76 -11.50 5.49
N ARG A 184 -25.23 -10.24 5.40
CA ARG A 184 -26.26 -9.85 4.43
C ARG A 184 -25.79 -9.92 2.96
N LYS A 185 -24.52 -9.63 2.70
CA LYS A 185 -23.94 -9.73 1.35
C LYS A 185 -23.86 -11.20 0.90
N TRP A 186 -23.48 -12.09 1.81
CA TRP A 186 -23.27 -13.51 1.51
C TRP A 186 -24.55 -14.35 1.56
N ASP A 187 -25.49 -14.03 2.46
CA ASP A 187 -26.81 -14.67 2.53
C ASP A 187 -27.96 -13.65 2.46
N PRO A 188 -28.22 -13.09 1.26
CA PRO A 188 -29.31 -12.15 1.02
C PRO A 188 -30.70 -12.79 1.12
N ILE A 189 -30.80 -14.12 1.16
CA ILE A 189 -32.07 -14.86 1.18
C ILE A 189 -32.58 -14.97 2.61
N THR A 190 -31.69 -15.27 3.55
CA THR A 190 -32.02 -15.39 4.96
C THR A 190 -32.09 -14.02 5.63
N VAL A 191 -31.14 -13.13 5.32
CA VAL A 191 -31.06 -11.81 5.93
C VAL A 191 -31.78 -10.78 5.07
N SER A 192 -32.82 -10.15 5.60
CA SER A 192 -33.65 -9.19 4.85
C SER A 192 -32.98 -7.81 4.73
N GLY A 193 -32.23 -7.39 5.74
CA GLY A 193 -31.44 -6.16 5.72
C GLY A 193 -30.53 -6.01 6.94
N VAL A 194 -29.70 -4.97 6.94
CA VAL A 194 -28.69 -4.73 7.98
C VAL A 194 -28.58 -3.26 8.37
N VAL A 195 -28.37 -3.01 9.66
CA VAL A 195 -27.97 -1.71 10.21
C VAL A 195 -26.58 -1.85 10.83
N ALA A 196 -25.56 -1.29 10.17
CA ALA A 196 -24.17 -1.35 10.58
C ALA A 196 -23.69 0.04 11.03
N ILE A 197 -23.22 0.14 12.27
CA ILE A 197 -22.86 1.41 12.92
C ILE A 197 -21.35 1.47 13.16
N SER A 198 -20.69 2.54 12.73
CA SER A 198 -19.23 2.72 12.83
C SER A 198 -18.47 1.46 12.38
N ALA A 199 -18.88 0.86 11.27
CA ALA A 199 -18.34 -0.42 10.79
C ALA A 199 -17.22 -0.18 9.76
N PRO A 200 -15.93 -0.40 10.10
CA PRO A 200 -14.83 -0.25 9.16
C PRO A 200 -14.76 -1.48 8.24
N ILE A 201 -15.45 -1.45 7.11
CA ILE A 201 -15.57 -2.62 6.21
C ILE A 201 -14.34 -2.79 5.32
N GLU A 202 -13.64 -1.70 5.03
CA GLU A 202 -12.44 -1.71 4.21
C GLU A 202 -11.23 -2.23 5.02
N ARG A 203 -10.35 -2.99 4.34
CA ARG A 203 -9.10 -3.54 4.90
C ARG A 203 -7.94 -2.72 4.36
N GLU A 204 -7.23 -2.04 5.25
CA GLU A 204 -6.13 -1.14 4.92
C GLU A 204 -4.99 -1.37 5.90
N MET A 205 -3.88 -1.91 5.38
CA MET A 205 -2.73 -2.30 6.20
C MET A 205 -1.97 -1.10 6.78
N ASP A 206 -1.74 -0.08 5.97
CA ASP A 206 -1.10 1.15 6.42
C ASP A 206 -2.18 2.21 6.73
N PHE A 207 -2.73 2.18 7.94
CA PHE A 207 -3.91 2.97 8.30
C PHE A 207 -3.57 4.37 8.86
N TRP A 208 -2.68 5.09 8.16
CA TRP A 208 -2.27 6.46 8.51
C TRP A 208 -3.43 7.45 8.58
N LYS A 209 -4.49 7.21 7.80
CA LYS A 209 -5.69 8.06 7.74
C LYS A 209 -6.42 8.16 9.08
N TYR A 210 -6.25 7.17 9.94
CA TYR A 210 -6.75 7.20 11.32
C TYR A 210 -6.20 8.43 12.08
N ASN A 211 -4.87 8.58 12.09
CA ASN A 211 -4.21 9.68 12.78
C ASN A 211 -4.43 11.02 12.07
N ASN A 212 -4.52 11.02 10.74
CA ASN A 212 -4.90 12.22 9.99
C ASN A 212 -6.32 12.71 10.37
N LYS A 213 -7.26 11.79 10.62
CA LYS A 213 -8.61 12.12 11.08
C LYS A 213 -8.59 12.70 12.49
N VAL A 214 -7.80 12.14 13.41
CA VAL A 214 -7.58 12.67 14.75
C VAL A 214 -7.04 14.10 14.69
N GLU A 215 -6.00 14.33 13.90
CA GLU A 215 -5.40 15.64 13.66
C GLU A 215 -6.43 16.67 13.17
N LYS A 216 -7.17 16.33 12.10
CA LYS A 216 -8.18 17.24 11.53
C LYS A 216 -9.28 17.57 12.52
N THR A 217 -9.70 16.61 13.35
CA THR A 217 -10.73 16.82 14.36
C THR A 217 -10.26 17.79 15.45
N ILE A 218 -9.05 17.59 16.00
CA ILE A 218 -8.47 18.50 17.00
C ILE A 218 -8.27 19.90 16.42
N MET A 219 -7.70 20.00 15.21
CA MET A 219 -7.46 21.29 14.53
C MET A 219 -8.78 22.06 14.28
N LYS A 220 -9.84 21.36 13.86
CA LYS A 220 -11.17 21.96 13.64
C LYS A 220 -11.82 22.41 14.96
N TYR A 221 -11.53 21.72 16.06
CA TYR A 221 -12.07 22.02 17.38
C TYR A 221 -11.36 23.22 18.03
N ASP A 222 -10.04 23.15 18.16
CA ASP A 222 -9.20 24.18 18.77
C ASP A 222 -7.81 24.22 18.12
N SER A 223 -7.60 25.22 17.26
CA SER A 223 -6.33 25.44 16.56
C SER A 223 -5.16 25.77 17.49
N SER A 224 -5.39 26.39 18.65
CA SER A 224 -4.34 26.71 19.63
C SER A 224 -3.87 25.44 20.32
N CYS A 225 -4.82 24.61 20.76
CA CYS A 225 -4.57 23.27 21.31
C CYS A 225 -3.78 22.42 20.32
N TYR A 226 -4.23 22.34 19.05
CA TYR A 226 -3.53 21.67 17.96
C TYR A 226 -2.07 22.14 17.81
N ASN A 227 -1.83 23.45 17.76
CA ASN A 227 -0.48 23.99 17.58
C ASN A 227 0.43 23.69 18.78
N LYS A 228 -0.11 23.69 20.01
CA LYS A 228 0.64 23.32 21.22
C LYS A 228 1.02 21.84 21.22
N ILE A 229 0.10 20.95 20.83
CA ILE A 229 0.37 19.51 20.66
C ILE A 229 1.45 19.28 19.61
N LYS A 230 1.29 19.87 18.42
CA LYS A 230 2.26 19.73 17.32
C LYS A 230 3.66 20.20 17.71
N LYS A 231 3.74 21.33 18.42
CA LYS A 231 5.02 21.82 18.97
C LYS A 231 5.57 20.86 20.03
N GLY A 232 4.71 20.31 20.89
CA GLY A 232 5.07 19.33 21.91
C GLY A 232 5.72 18.07 21.32
N PHE A 233 5.08 17.45 20.33
CA PHE A 233 5.64 16.27 19.67
C PHE A 233 6.99 16.53 19.01
N ARG A 234 7.18 17.69 18.37
CA ARG A 234 8.49 18.09 17.83
C ARG A 234 9.55 18.24 18.92
N GLN A 235 9.21 18.87 20.03
CA GLN A 235 10.14 19.01 21.16
C GLN A 235 10.45 17.67 21.83
N VAL A 236 9.49 16.76 21.92
CA VAL A 236 9.71 15.38 22.39
C VAL A 236 10.67 14.64 21.45
N GLN A 237 10.54 14.82 20.13
CA GLN A 237 11.47 14.26 19.14
C GLN A 237 12.88 14.85 19.29
N ASP A 238 12.98 16.16 19.47
CA ASP A 238 14.25 16.83 19.71
C ASP A 238 14.94 16.26 20.97
N LEU A 239 14.19 16.13 22.08
CA LEU A 239 14.67 15.55 23.35
C LEU A 239 15.09 14.09 23.22
N MET A 240 14.43 13.31 22.36
CA MET A 240 14.75 11.90 22.14
C MET A 240 16.17 11.68 21.58
N ASN A 241 16.71 12.68 20.88
CA ASN A 241 18.01 12.59 20.19
C ASN A 241 19.21 12.52 21.13
N PHE A 242 19.06 12.86 22.42
CA PHE A 242 20.15 12.91 23.39
C PHE A 242 19.78 12.25 24.72
N SER A 243 20.77 11.70 25.41
CA SER A 243 20.57 10.92 26.64
C SER A 243 19.92 11.73 27.77
N GLU A 244 20.32 12.99 27.94
CA GLU A 244 19.73 13.89 28.94
C GLU A 244 18.24 14.15 28.69
N GLY A 245 17.85 14.38 27.43
CA GLY A 245 16.45 14.60 27.05
C GLY A 245 15.61 13.34 27.19
N ARG A 246 16.19 12.15 26.92
CA ARG A 246 15.53 10.87 27.23
C ARG A 246 15.31 10.67 28.73
N ASN A 247 16.25 11.06 29.57
CA ASN A 247 16.07 11.01 31.03
C ASN A 247 14.96 11.99 31.48
N GLU A 248 14.93 13.21 30.92
CA GLU A 248 13.87 14.19 31.19
C GLU A 248 12.49 13.63 30.81
N LEU A 249 12.36 13.02 29.63
CA LEU A 249 11.13 12.35 29.21
C LEU A 249 10.78 11.16 30.12
N SER A 250 11.77 10.36 30.52
CA SER A 250 11.58 9.24 31.41
C SER A 250 11.00 9.65 32.76
N ASP A 251 11.50 10.76 33.32
CA ASP A 251 11.02 11.32 34.58
C ASP A 251 9.64 11.97 34.42
N LEU A 252 9.44 12.77 33.36
CA LEU A 252 8.17 13.47 33.12
C LEU A 252 7.00 12.50 32.93
N PHE A 253 7.20 11.40 32.20
CA PHE A 253 6.17 10.40 31.94
C PHE A 253 6.13 9.26 32.97
N GLU A 254 6.98 9.33 34.01
CA GLU A 254 7.12 8.31 35.06
C GLU A 254 7.28 6.89 34.48
N LEU A 255 8.19 6.73 33.51
CA LEU A 255 8.36 5.47 32.78
C LEU A 255 8.79 4.33 33.70
N ASN A 256 8.21 3.15 33.48
CA ASN A 256 8.53 1.95 34.23
C ASN A 256 8.82 0.75 33.30
N PRO A 257 10.09 0.32 33.16
CA PRO A 257 11.29 0.85 33.81
C PRO A 257 11.75 2.20 33.23
N PRO A 258 12.54 3.00 34.00
CA PRO A 258 13.13 4.24 33.49
C PRO A 258 14.21 3.96 32.43
N TRP A 259 14.47 4.95 31.58
CA TRP A 259 15.44 4.84 30.46
C TRP A 259 16.90 5.08 30.85
N ASN A 260 17.17 5.44 32.09
CA ASN A 260 18.49 5.80 32.60
C ASN A 260 19.50 4.63 32.68
N GLU A 261 19.08 3.39 32.38
CA GLU A 261 19.91 2.18 32.55
C GLU A 261 20.15 1.36 31.27
N ARG A 262 19.73 1.80 30.06
CA ARG A 262 19.82 0.96 28.84
C ARG A 262 20.09 1.73 27.55
N ASP A 263 20.77 1.07 26.60
CA ASP A 263 20.67 1.38 25.17
C ASP A 263 19.23 1.09 24.71
N LEU A 264 18.53 2.10 24.23
CA LEU A 264 17.13 1.98 23.81
C LEU A 264 17.06 1.42 22.39
N ALA A 265 16.49 0.24 22.24
CA ALA A 265 16.16 -0.31 20.93
C ALA A 265 15.11 0.57 20.23
N LEU A 266 15.15 0.61 18.90
CA LEU A 266 14.22 1.43 18.10
C LEU A 266 12.74 1.11 18.39
N ASN A 267 12.38 -0.17 18.56
CA ASN A 267 11.03 -0.59 18.90
C ASN A 267 10.57 -0.02 20.26
N GLU A 268 11.46 0.14 21.24
CA GLU A 268 11.14 0.73 22.54
C GLU A 268 10.77 2.21 22.40
N ILE A 269 11.53 2.95 21.59
CA ILE A 269 11.26 4.36 21.28
C ILE A 269 9.90 4.49 20.56
N GLN A 270 9.65 3.66 19.56
CA GLN A 270 8.40 3.67 18.80
C GLN A 270 7.18 3.29 19.65
N MET A 271 7.35 2.35 20.60
CA MET A 271 6.31 2.02 21.58
C MET A 271 5.99 3.15 22.54
N PHE A 272 6.98 3.96 22.92
CA PHE A 272 6.73 5.17 23.68
C PHE A 272 5.91 6.19 22.89
N TYR A 273 6.26 6.45 21.62
CA TYR A 273 5.46 7.33 20.75
C TYR A 273 4.02 6.83 20.61
N LEU A 274 3.86 5.53 20.33
CA LEU A 274 2.55 4.88 20.27
C LEU A 274 1.75 5.13 21.58
N SER A 275 2.40 5.02 22.74
CA SER A 275 1.78 5.23 24.06
C SER A 275 1.33 6.67 24.31
N ILE A 276 2.10 7.67 23.89
CA ILE A 276 1.77 9.10 24.08
C ILE A 276 0.80 9.64 23.01
N ILE A 277 0.65 8.94 21.88
CA ILE A 277 -0.36 9.23 20.86
C ILE A 277 -1.74 8.73 21.28
N ALA A 278 -1.80 7.59 21.98
CA ALA A 278 -3.04 6.92 22.36
C ALA A 278 -4.08 7.85 23.03
N PRO A 279 -3.74 8.78 23.96
CA PRO A 279 -4.73 9.68 24.54
C PRO A 279 -5.50 10.53 23.54
N PHE A 280 -4.83 11.05 22.52
CA PHE A 280 -5.46 11.86 21.48
C PHE A 280 -6.44 11.03 20.65
N GLN A 281 -6.03 9.80 20.29
CA GLN A 281 -6.86 8.86 19.55
C GLN A 281 -8.12 8.47 20.35
N GLN A 282 -7.94 8.11 21.62
CA GLN A 282 -9.03 7.66 22.49
C GLN A 282 -10.03 8.79 22.78
N VAL A 283 -9.55 9.99 23.10
CA VAL A 283 -10.43 11.14 23.35
C VAL A 283 -11.20 11.55 22.10
N VAL A 284 -10.56 11.55 20.92
CA VAL A 284 -11.27 11.85 19.67
C VAL A 284 -12.28 10.76 19.36
N GLN A 285 -11.93 9.48 19.47
CA GLN A 285 -12.83 8.36 19.21
C GLN A 285 -14.05 8.38 20.14
N TYR A 286 -13.87 8.63 21.43
CA TYR A 286 -14.93 8.58 22.44
C TYR A 286 -15.37 9.95 22.93
N ASP A 287 -15.24 10.99 22.10
CA ASP A 287 -15.63 12.37 22.48
C ASP A 287 -17.06 12.39 23.05
N ASN A 288 -17.21 13.10 24.18
CA ASN A 288 -18.37 13.19 25.09
C ASN A 288 -19.12 11.88 25.32
N GLN A 289 -18.38 10.80 25.35
CA GLN A 289 -18.75 9.58 26.03
C GLN A 289 -17.78 9.36 27.18
N LEU A 290 -18.19 8.58 28.18
CA LEU A 290 -17.27 8.07 29.20
C LEU A 290 -16.50 9.18 29.95
N GLU A 291 -17.13 10.34 30.13
CA GLU A 291 -16.53 11.57 30.73
C GLU A 291 -15.35 12.18 29.94
N LEU A 292 -15.01 11.60 28.78
CA LEU A 292 -13.99 12.11 27.87
C LEU A 292 -14.58 13.23 27.01
N SER A 293 -13.82 14.29 26.77
CA SER A 293 -14.18 15.28 25.75
C SER A 293 -12.92 15.94 25.18
N ILE A 294 -12.97 16.29 23.89
CA ILE A 294 -11.91 17.07 23.24
C ILE A 294 -11.73 18.41 23.97
N LYS A 295 -12.82 18.97 24.51
CA LYS A 295 -12.76 20.16 25.35
C LYS A 295 -11.89 19.95 26.59
N GLY A 296 -12.18 18.90 27.37
CA GLY A 296 -11.46 18.59 28.60
C GLY A 296 -9.98 18.30 28.35
N LEU A 297 -9.68 17.59 27.26
CA LEU A 297 -8.30 17.38 26.80
C LEU A 297 -7.60 18.71 26.46
N CYS A 298 -8.24 19.58 25.68
CA CYS A 298 -7.65 20.86 25.29
C CYS A 298 -7.53 21.83 26.47
N ASP A 299 -8.46 21.83 27.42
CA ASP A 299 -8.35 22.60 28.67
C ASP A 299 -7.10 22.15 29.45
N ALA A 300 -6.89 20.83 29.64
CA ALA A 300 -5.70 20.28 30.29
C ALA A 300 -4.39 20.64 29.55
N ILE A 301 -4.43 20.66 28.22
CA ILE A 301 -3.29 21.06 27.37
C ILE A 301 -3.00 22.55 27.50
N HIS A 302 -4.01 23.41 27.56
CA HIS A 302 -3.81 24.85 27.73
C HIS A 302 -3.18 25.17 29.08
N ASP A 303 -3.58 24.45 30.14
CA ASP A 303 -3.10 24.63 31.51
C ASP A 303 -1.65 24.16 31.74
N SER A 304 -1.06 23.40 30.82
CA SER A 304 0.35 22.97 30.91
C SER A 304 1.33 24.15 30.76
N ARG A 305 2.49 24.07 31.44
CA ARG A 305 3.51 25.14 31.47
C ARG A 305 4.21 25.33 30.14
N ASP A 306 4.46 24.23 29.42
CA ASP A 306 5.11 24.22 28.12
C ASP A 306 4.50 23.18 27.18
N SER A 307 5.08 23.01 25.99
CA SER A 307 4.51 22.11 24.98
C SER A 307 4.89 20.64 25.19
N VAL A 308 5.97 20.32 25.91
CA VAL A 308 6.35 18.93 26.23
C VAL A 308 5.45 18.42 27.36
N GLU A 309 5.26 19.21 28.41
CA GLU A 309 4.31 18.90 29.49
C GLU A 309 2.88 18.76 28.97
N ALA A 310 2.49 19.51 27.94
CA ALA A 310 1.17 19.36 27.30
C ALA A 310 0.89 17.92 26.83
N ILE A 311 1.91 17.22 26.33
CA ILE A 311 1.77 15.83 25.88
C ILE A 311 1.57 14.89 27.07
N HIS A 312 2.30 15.12 28.17
CA HIS A 312 2.10 14.37 29.41
C HIS A 312 0.70 14.62 30.00
N GLN A 313 0.21 15.86 29.99
CA GLN A 313 -1.13 16.20 30.50
C GLN A 313 -2.26 15.48 29.73
N ALA A 314 -2.06 15.15 28.45
CA ALA A 314 -3.02 14.33 27.72
C ALA A 314 -3.14 12.91 28.32
N HIS A 315 -2.02 12.30 28.71
CA HIS A 315 -2.00 11.01 29.40
C HIS A 315 -2.64 11.11 30.79
N VAL A 316 -2.29 12.15 31.57
CA VAL A 316 -2.87 12.40 32.89
C VAL A 316 -4.39 12.57 32.82
N TYR A 317 -4.88 13.37 31.86
CA TYR A 317 -6.31 13.57 31.62
C TYR A 317 -7.02 12.24 31.36
N LEU A 318 -6.58 11.50 30.34
CA LEU A 318 -7.17 10.22 29.95
C LEU A 318 -7.18 9.23 31.13
N SER A 319 -6.03 9.05 31.79
CA SER A 319 -5.89 8.14 32.92
C SER A 319 -6.83 8.53 34.05
N THR A 320 -6.88 9.81 34.43
CA THR A 320 -7.70 10.28 35.55
C THR A 320 -9.18 10.12 35.27
N GLN A 321 -9.64 10.43 34.04
CA GLN A 321 -11.05 10.24 33.68
C GLN A 321 -11.48 8.77 33.75
N LEU A 322 -10.58 7.85 33.41
CA LEU A 322 -10.96 6.44 33.23
C LEU A 322 -10.67 5.56 34.45
N THR A 323 -9.66 5.90 35.26
CA THR A 323 -9.27 5.12 36.45
C THR A 323 -9.42 5.90 37.76
N GLY A 324 -9.79 7.18 37.72
CA GLY A 324 -9.90 8.05 38.89
C GLY A 324 -8.55 8.54 39.45
N SER A 325 -7.43 8.12 38.87
CA SER A 325 -6.08 8.54 39.24
C SER A 325 -5.11 8.36 38.06
N MET A 326 -3.98 9.07 38.10
CA MET A 326 -2.88 8.85 37.15
C MET A 326 -2.29 7.44 37.34
N GLN A 327 -2.15 6.71 36.23
CA GLN A 327 -1.43 5.45 36.15
C GLN A 327 -0.04 5.68 35.56
N GLN A 328 0.95 4.93 36.05
CA GLN A 328 2.30 4.92 35.47
C GLN A 328 2.27 4.50 34.00
N MET A 329 3.12 5.13 33.18
CA MET A 329 3.25 4.76 31.78
C MET A 329 4.25 3.61 31.64
N ASN A 330 3.74 2.43 31.30
CA ASN A 330 4.59 1.36 30.82
C ASN A 330 4.65 1.43 29.29
N SER A 331 5.80 1.73 28.71
CA SER A 331 5.98 1.86 27.26
C SER A 331 6.84 0.74 26.66
N THR A 332 7.13 -0.32 27.43
CA THR A 332 8.13 -1.29 27.01
C THR A 332 7.62 -2.23 25.92
N TYR A 333 8.36 -2.31 24.81
CA TYR A 333 8.08 -3.23 23.69
C TYR A 333 8.15 -4.68 24.15
N GLU A 334 9.22 -5.05 24.84
CA GLU A 334 9.41 -6.42 25.37
C GLU A 334 8.25 -6.83 26.28
N LYS A 335 7.75 -5.90 27.11
CA LYS A 335 6.61 -6.17 27.98
C LYS A 335 5.32 -6.37 27.19
N TYR A 336 5.08 -5.53 26.17
CA TYR A 336 3.93 -5.68 25.28
C TYR A 336 3.88 -7.07 24.63
N VAL A 337 5.00 -7.47 24.03
CA VAL A 337 5.16 -8.79 23.42
C VAL A 337 4.96 -9.90 24.44
N ASN A 338 5.62 -9.83 25.61
CA ASN A 338 5.54 -10.88 26.62
C ASN A 338 4.13 -11.05 27.19
N ASP A 339 3.44 -9.95 27.43
CA ASP A 339 2.14 -9.98 28.08
C ASP A 339 1.01 -10.41 27.12
N LEU A 340 1.17 -10.20 25.80
CA LEU A 340 0.30 -10.77 24.76
C LEU A 340 0.75 -12.15 24.25
N GLY A 341 2.02 -12.50 24.46
CA GLY A 341 2.68 -13.73 24.05
C GLY A 341 2.70 -14.79 25.15
N SER A 342 3.89 -15.02 25.72
CA SER A 342 4.19 -16.13 26.62
C SER A 342 3.39 -16.12 27.93
N LYS A 343 3.02 -14.96 28.47
CA LYS A 343 2.34 -14.85 29.79
C LYS A 343 0.84 -15.09 29.74
N ILE A 344 0.23 -15.10 28.55
CA ILE A 344 -1.20 -15.38 28.40
C ILE A 344 -1.55 -16.81 28.85
N LEU A 345 -0.59 -17.72 28.70
CA LEU A 345 -0.68 -19.13 29.11
C LEU A 345 -0.91 -19.27 30.63
N ASN A 346 -0.44 -18.33 31.44
CA ASN A 346 -0.66 -18.34 32.89
C ASN A 346 -2.06 -17.80 33.25
N CYS A 347 -2.47 -16.69 32.63
CA CYS A 347 -3.79 -16.10 32.82
C CYS A 347 -4.94 -17.04 32.40
N LEU A 348 -4.74 -17.81 31.33
CA LEU A 348 -5.74 -18.78 30.85
C LEU A 348 -5.87 -20.00 31.79
N LYS A 349 -4.78 -20.43 32.44
CA LYS A 349 -4.78 -21.51 33.44
C LYS A 349 -5.46 -21.10 34.74
N ASP A 350 -5.23 -19.87 35.20
CA ASP A 350 -5.73 -19.39 36.50
C ASP A 350 -7.22 -19.02 36.49
N TYR A 351 -7.77 -18.60 35.33
CA TYR A 351 -9.14 -18.08 35.23
C TYR A 351 -10.12 -18.96 34.41
N GLN A 352 -9.78 -20.23 34.14
CA GLN A 352 -10.58 -21.13 33.29
C GLN A 352 -11.07 -20.45 32.00
N HIS A 353 -10.20 -19.68 31.33
CA HIS A 353 -10.50 -18.97 30.08
C HIS A 353 -11.56 -17.84 30.14
N LYS A 354 -12.23 -17.57 31.28
CA LYS A 354 -13.49 -16.77 31.33
C LYS A 354 -13.34 -15.26 31.55
N SER A 355 -12.20 -14.77 32.03
CA SER A 355 -12.01 -13.35 32.36
C SER A 355 -10.62 -12.80 32.02
N CYS A 356 -9.89 -13.49 31.15
CA CYS A 356 -8.53 -13.09 30.78
C CYS A 356 -8.59 -11.95 29.74
N LEU A 357 -8.62 -10.70 30.20
CA LEU A 357 -8.66 -9.51 29.33
C LEU A 357 -7.46 -9.44 28.37
N SER A 358 -6.30 -9.99 28.76
CA SER A 358 -5.14 -10.12 27.87
C SER A 358 -5.41 -11.08 26.71
N ALA A 359 -6.20 -12.15 26.90
CA ALA A 359 -6.58 -13.10 25.83
C ALA A 359 -7.33 -12.41 24.69
N GLN A 360 -8.30 -11.55 25.01
CA GLN A 360 -9.04 -10.81 24.00
C GLN A 360 -8.15 -9.84 23.21
N LYS A 361 -7.12 -9.25 23.84
CA LYS A 361 -6.14 -8.38 23.18
C LYS A 361 -5.26 -9.18 22.22
N ARG A 362 -4.82 -10.38 22.61
CA ARG A 362 -4.11 -11.31 21.70
C ARG A 362 -5.00 -11.71 20.52
N PHE A 363 -6.28 -12.00 20.74
CA PHE A 363 -7.22 -12.36 19.66
C PHE A 363 -7.42 -11.22 18.66
N TRP A 364 -7.59 -9.99 19.16
CA TRP A 364 -7.65 -8.82 18.31
C TRP A 364 -6.35 -8.63 17.53
N GLN A 365 -5.20 -8.71 18.19
CA GLN A 365 -3.90 -8.62 17.53
C GLN A 365 -3.74 -9.70 16.45
N TYR A 366 -4.25 -10.91 16.67
CA TYR A 366 -4.25 -11.97 15.66
C TYR A 366 -5.00 -11.53 14.40
N GLN A 367 -6.25 -11.08 14.52
CA GLN A 367 -7.03 -10.61 13.36
C GLN A 367 -6.42 -9.40 12.67
N MET A 368 -5.78 -8.51 13.44
CA MET A 368 -5.02 -7.39 12.87
C MET A 368 -3.84 -7.87 12.02
N CYS A 369 -3.12 -8.90 12.48
CA CYS A 369 -2.00 -9.48 11.76
C CYS A 369 -2.39 -10.39 10.58
N THR A 370 -3.58 -11.00 10.60
CA THR A 370 -3.98 -12.03 9.61
C THR A 370 -5.09 -11.62 8.66
N GLU A 371 -5.86 -10.56 8.96
CA GLU A 371 -7.04 -10.20 8.17
C GLU A 371 -7.15 -8.69 7.89
N PHE A 372 -7.05 -7.86 8.92
CA PHE A 372 -7.46 -6.45 8.82
C PHE A 372 -6.34 -5.49 8.46
N GLY A 373 -5.19 -5.70 9.10
CA GLY A 373 -4.05 -4.81 8.96
C GLY A 373 -4.25 -3.39 9.47
N TRP A 374 -5.30 -3.01 10.20
CA TRP A 374 -5.61 -1.61 10.57
C TRP A 374 -4.60 -0.91 11.50
N PHE A 375 -3.33 -0.85 11.13
CA PHE A 375 -2.23 -0.35 11.91
C PHE A 375 -2.20 1.18 11.83
N PRO A 376 -2.48 1.92 12.94
CA PRO A 376 -2.60 3.37 12.92
C PRO A 376 -1.21 4.03 12.92
N THR A 377 -0.55 3.98 11.77
CA THR A 377 0.76 4.58 11.51
C THR A 377 0.68 6.11 11.47
N THR A 378 1.84 6.76 11.51
CA THR A 378 1.96 8.24 11.48
C THR A 378 2.71 8.76 10.25
N ASN A 379 2.89 7.91 9.23
CA ASN A 379 3.65 8.20 8.02
C ASN A 379 2.87 9.00 6.95
N ASP A 380 1.96 9.90 7.34
CA ASP A 380 1.28 10.82 6.41
C ASP A 380 2.29 11.79 5.77
N ASN A 381 2.94 12.60 6.63
CA ASN A 381 4.00 13.53 6.28
C ASN A 381 4.80 13.87 7.55
N GLU A 382 6.06 14.30 7.37
CA GLU A 382 6.95 14.66 8.47
C GLU A 382 6.43 15.82 9.34
N ASP A 383 5.63 16.70 8.75
CA ASP A 383 5.06 17.88 9.39
C ASP A 383 3.68 17.63 10.05
N GLY A 384 3.21 16.38 10.15
CA GLY A 384 1.93 16.03 10.77
C GLY A 384 1.86 16.35 12.27
N LEU A 385 0.67 16.22 12.89
CA LEU A 385 0.47 16.48 14.32
C LEU A 385 1.44 15.69 15.22
N PHE A 386 1.67 14.42 14.87
CA PHE A 386 2.51 13.50 15.64
C PHE A 386 3.92 13.33 15.04
N GLY A 387 4.21 13.94 13.89
CA GLY A 387 5.36 13.60 13.04
C GLY A 387 5.30 12.17 12.50
N SER A 388 6.40 11.66 11.93
CA SER A 388 6.47 10.33 11.31
C SER A 388 7.25 9.31 12.18
N VAL A 389 6.73 9.01 13.37
CA VAL A 389 7.48 8.29 14.43
C VAL A 389 6.97 6.88 14.74
N VAL A 390 5.77 6.54 14.30
CA VAL A 390 5.16 5.20 14.40
C VAL A 390 5.02 4.63 12.99
N PRO A 391 6.01 3.84 12.51
CA PRO A 391 5.97 3.19 11.21
C PRO A 391 5.19 1.88 11.23
N LEU A 392 4.86 1.36 10.04
CA LEU A 392 4.21 0.06 9.86
C LEU A 392 5.05 -1.09 10.44
N SER A 393 6.37 -0.97 10.38
CA SER A 393 7.32 -1.97 10.88
C SER A 393 7.17 -2.33 12.35
N LEU A 394 6.79 -1.36 13.19
CA LEU A 394 6.56 -1.62 14.61
C LEU A 394 5.48 -2.71 14.77
N PHE A 395 4.40 -2.61 13.99
CA PHE A 395 3.29 -3.53 14.06
C PHE A 395 3.61 -4.89 13.45
N PHE A 396 4.43 -4.94 12.40
CA PHE A 396 4.94 -6.20 11.88
C PHE A 396 5.81 -6.93 12.89
N ASN A 397 6.74 -6.22 13.54
CA ASN A 397 7.57 -6.78 14.61
C ASN A 397 6.70 -7.33 15.75
N GLN A 398 5.65 -6.59 16.15
CA GLN A 398 4.67 -7.09 17.13
C GLN A 398 4.00 -8.38 16.66
N CYS A 399 3.60 -8.49 15.39
CA CYS A 399 3.01 -9.72 14.84
C CYS A 399 3.98 -10.91 14.89
N PHE A 400 5.25 -10.71 14.49
CA PHE A 400 6.28 -11.75 14.55
C PHE A 400 6.53 -12.24 15.98
N ASP A 401 6.71 -11.30 16.90
CA ASP A 401 7.13 -11.62 18.26
C ASP A 401 5.98 -12.18 19.13
N ILE A 402 4.73 -11.79 18.82
CA ILE A 402 3.53 -12.31 19.51
C ILE A 402 3.10 -13.68 18.96
N PHE A 403 3.30 -13.94 17.66
CA PHE A 403 2.91 -15.17 16.96
C PHE A 403 4.09 -15.83 16.22
N PRO A 404 5.16 -16.22 16.94
CA PRO A 404 6.37 -16.76 16.31
C PRO A 404 6.13 -18.10 15.60
N ASP A 405 5.09 -18.84 15.97
CA ASP A 405 4.68 -20.10 15.34
C ASP A 405 4.00 -19.89 13.98
N LEU A 406 3.31 -18.76 13.78
CA LEU A 406 2.66 -18.43 12.50
C LEU A 406 3.68 -18.00 11.43
N TYR A 407 4.76 -17.35 11.85
CA TYR A 407 5.71 -16.69 10.98
C TYR A 407 7.11 -17.31 11.01
N LYS A 408 7.21 -18.58 11.42
CA LYS A 408 8.49 -19.29 11.49
C LYS A 408 9.12 -19.41 10.10
N ASN A 409 10.31 -18.83 9.92
CA ASN A 409 11.03 -18.73 8.63
C ASN A 409 10.29 -17.91 7.56
N GLU A 410 9.27 -17.14 7.95
CA GLU A 410 8.54 -16.23 7.06
C GLU A 410 9.12 -14.82 7.18
N THR A 411 8.93 -14.00 6.14
CA THR A 411 9.29 -12.58 6.16
C THR A 411 8.04 -11.72 6.32
N ALA A 412 8.20 -10.40 6.44
CA ALA A 412 7.08 -9.44 6.47
C ALA A 412 6.13 -9.58 5.25
N ILE A 413 6.58 -10.27 4.19
CA ILE A 413 5.77 -10.66 3.03
C ILE A 413 4.53 -11.45 3.44
N LYS A 414 4.64 -12.35 4.43
CA LYS A 414 3.53 -13.22 4.81
C LYS A 414 2.35 -12.45 5.41
N ILE A 415 2.64 -11.50 6.31
CA ILE A 415 1.63 -10.62 6.94
C ILE A 415 0.89 -9.83 5.86
N ARG A 416 1.64 -9.20 4.96
CA ARG A 416 1.09 -8.47 3.81
C ARG A 416 0.21 -9.37 2.96
N ASP A 417 0.70 -10.54 2.58
CA ASP A 417 -0.01 -11.45 1.69
C ASP A 417 -1.31 -11.95 2.29
N ASP A 418 -1.35 -12.22 3.60
CA ASP A 418 -2.57 -12.60 4.29
C ASP A 418 -3.60 -11.47 4.30
N ILE A 419 -3.17 -10.24 4.60
CA ILE A 419 -4.06 -9.06 4.62
C ILE A 419 -4.53 -8.69 3.21
N GLU A 420 -3.66 -8.69 2.20
CA GLU A 420 -4.04 -8.40 0.81
C GLU A 420 -4.93 -9.52 0.25
N LYS A 421 -4.68 -10.79 0.62
CA LYS A 421 -5.59 -11.90 0.28
C LYS A 421 -6.97 -11.69 0.91
N ALA A 422 -7.04 -11.29 2.18
CA ALA A 422 -8.31 -10.99 2.84
C ALA A 422 -9.01 -9.81 2.17
N LYS A 423 -8.29 -8.71 1.94
CA LYS A 423 -8.80 -7.52 1.23
C LYS A 423 -9.36 -7.85 -0.15
N ASN A 424 -8.66 -8.68 -0.94
CA ASN A 424 -9.14 -9.13 -2.24
C ASN A 424 -10.34 -10.08 -2.14
N PHE A 425 -10.35 -10.96 -1.13
CA PHE A 425 -11.45 -11.89 -0.90
C PHE A 425 -12.76 -11.17 -0.55
N TYR A 426 -12.71 -10.16 0.32
CA TYR A 426 -13.90 -9.39 0.69
C TYR A 426 -14.24 -8.30 -0.33
N GLY A 427 -13.23 -7.65 -0.91
CA GLY A 427 -13.37 -6.53 -1.83
C GLY A 427 -14.11 -5.32 -1.21
N LYS A 428 -14.45 -4.34 -2.05
CA LYS A 428 -15.37 -3.26 -1.67
C LYS A 428 -16.75 -3.84 -1.36
N TYR A 429 -17.46 -3.26 -0.40
CA TYR A 429 -18.83 -3.70 -0.09
C TYR A 429 -19.76 -3.58 -1.31
N SER A 430 -20.42 -4.70 -1.64
CA SER A 430 -21.30 -4.89 -2.80
C SER A 430 -22.66 -5.51 -2.43
N GLY A 431 -22.98 -5.51 -1.13
CA GLY A 431 -24.26 -6.02 -0.63
C GLY A 431 -25.39 -4.99 -0.75
N THR A 432 -26.64 -5.46 -0.67
CA THR A 432 -27.86 -4.64 -0.78
C THR A 432 -28.63 -4.58 0.53
N ASN A 433 -29.60 -3.65 0.66
CA ASN A 433 -30.46 -3.50 1.84
C ASN A 433 -29.64 -3.26 3.12
N ALA A 434 -28.77 -2.26 3.08
CA ALA A 434 -27.87 -1.91 4.18
C ALA A 434 -28.01 -0.45 4.57
N VAL A 435 -27.99 -0.17 5.87
CA VAL A 435 -27.87 1.19 6.41
C VAL A 435 -26.56 1.27 7.18
N PHE A 436 -25.62 2.06 6.66
CA PHE A 436 -24.36 2.41 7.32
C PHE A 436 -24.51 3.74 8.05
N ILE A 437 -24.16 3.77 9.33
CA ILE A 437 -24.21 4.98 10.16
C ILE A 437 -22.81 5.24 10.71
N ASN A 438 -22.20 6.36 10.32
CA ASN A 438 -20.86 6.73 10.76
C ASN A 438 -20.85 8.07 11.48
N GLY A 439 -19.91 8.26 12.40
CA GLY A 439 -19.62 9.57 12.98
C GLY A 439 -18.76 10.42 12.04
N GLU A 440 -19.01 11.72 11.96
CA GLU A 440 -18.16 12.65 11.21
C GLU A 440 -16.75 12.72 11.80
N ASN A 441 -16.61 12.69 13.13
CA ASN A 441 -15.34 12.81 13.84
C ASN A 441 -14.71 11.45 14.17
N ASP A 442 -15.45 10.35 13.99
CA ASP A 442 -14.98 8.97 14.25
C ASP A 442 -13.77 8.66 13.36
N PRO A 443 -12.58 8.38 13.92
CA PRO A 443 -11.41 7.99 13.14
C PRO A 443 -11.63 6.76 12.26
N TRP A 444 -12.48 5.82 12.69
CA TRP A 444 -12.79 4.59 11.96
C TRP A 444 -13.69 4.81 10.74
N THR A 445 -14.36 5.98 10.65
CA THR A 445 -15.26 6.33 9.55
C THR A 445 -14.57 6.24 8.19
N VAL A 446 -13.25 6.43 8.13
CA VAL A 446 -12.48 6.42 6.89
C VAL A 446 -12.54 5.06 6.19
N LEU A 447 -12.61 3.97 6.96
CA LEU A 447 -12.77 2.60 6.46
C LEU A 447 -14.24 2.17 6.39
N GLY A 448 -15.16 3.02 6.84
CA GLY A 448 -16.59 2.81 6.76
C GLY A 448 -17.16 3.21 5.40
N ARG A 449 -18.37 2.75 5.12
CA ARG A 449 -19.08 3.11 3.88
C ARG A 449 -19.67 4.52 4.00
N ASN A 450 -19.04 5.50 3.36
CA ASN A 450 -19.41 6.92 3.44
C ASN A 450 -20.16 7.47 2.22
N VAL A 451 -20.18 6.72 1.11
CA VAL A 451 -20.86 7.10 -0.13
C VAL A 451 -21.52 5.84 -0.71
N SER A 452 -22.69 5.97 -1.33
CA SER A 452 -23.32 4.89 -2.07
C SER A 452 -23.96 5.43 -3.35
N ASP A 453 -23.59 4.84 -4.48
CA ASP A 453 -24.32 5.00 -5.74
C ASP A 453 -25.44 3.95 -5.89
N GLU A 454 -25.52 3.00 -4.95
CA GLU A 454 -26.55 1.97 -4.91
C GLU A 454 -27.77 2.43 -4.12
N PHE A 455 -28.94 2.43 -4.75
CA PHE A 455 -30.19 2.87 -4.14
C PHE A 455 -30.63 2.07 -2.90
N SER A 456 -30.22 0.81 -2.78
CA SER A 456 -30.59 -0.06 -1.65
C SER A 456 -29.62 0.03 -0.46
N VAL A 457 -28.58 0.85 -0.58
CA VAL A 457 -27.57 1.07 0.46
C VAL A 457 -27.59 2.54 0.89
N VAL A 458 -27.94 2.77 2.14
CA VAL A 458 -28.04 4.12 2.72
C VAL A 458 -26.83 4.36 3.61
N THR A 459 -26.09 5.43 3.33
CA THR A 459 -24.94 5.86 4.15
C THR A 459 -25.28 7.17 4.86
N LEU A 460 -25.21 7.19 6.18
CA LEU A 460 -25.51 8.33 7.03
C LEU A 460 -24.26 8.74 7.81
N THR A 461 -23.83 9.98 7.66
CA THR A 461 -22.78 10.57 8.50
C THR A 461 -23.40 11.53 9.51
N VAL A 462 -23.22 11.25 10.80
CA VAL A 462 -23.75 12.09 11.89
C VAL A 462 -22.75 13.22 12.18
N PRO A 463 -23.13 14.50 11.97
CA PRO A 463 -22.22 15.62 12.14
C PRO A 463 -21.68 15.72 13.56
N ARG A 464 -20.38 15.98 13.70
CA ARG A 464 -19.63 16.11 14.97
C ARG A 464 -19.71 14.89 15.92
N ALA A 465 -20.27 13.78 15.49
CA ALA A 465 -20.26 12.56 16.28
C ALA A 465 -18.93 11.82 16.08
N SER A 466 -18.36 11.32 17.17
CA SER A 466 -17.23 10.38 17.12
C SER A 466 -17.79 8.96 17.12
N HIS A 467 -17.52 8.13 18.12
CA HIS A 467 -18.08 6.79 18.26
C HIS A 467 -19.35 6.84 19.12
N LEU A 468 -20.55 6.59 18.57
CA LEU A 468 -21.86 6.50 19.29
C LEU A 468 -22.24 7.65 20.26
N GLY A 469 -21.44 8.70 20.42
CA GLY A 469 -21.73 9.88 21.25
C GLY A 469 -22.56 10.84 20.41
N ILE A 470 -23.84 11.01 20.75
CA ILE A 470 -24.75 11.83 19.93
C ILE A 470 -25.24 13.06 20.69
N TYR A 471 -24.97 14.22 20.11
CA TYR A 471 -25.01 15.52 20.78
C TYR A 471 -26.30 16.30 20.63
N LYS A 472 -27.12 15.93 19.65
CA LYS A 472 -28.35 16.64 19.33
C LYS A 472 -29.47 15.66 19.07
N GLN A 473 -30.46 15.67 19.97
CA GLN A 473 -31.64 14.81 19.91
C GLN A 473 -32.37 14.88 18.55
N LYS A 474 -32.32 16.03 17.86
CA LYS A 474 -32.91 16.22 16.52
C LYS A 474 -32.22 15.39 15.43
N GLU A 475 -30.89 15.32 15.44
CA GLU A 475 -30.11 14.55 14.45
C GLU A 475 -30.32 13.05 14.68
N ILE A 476 -30.34 12.61 15.95
CA ILE A 476 -30.67 11.23 16.34
C ILE A 476 -32.04 10.82 15.82
N ARG A 477 -33.06 11.64 16.04
CA ARG A 477 -34.43 11.34 15.61
C ARG A 477 -34.50 11.14 14.10
N LYS A 478 -33.81 11.97 13.32
CA LYS A 478 -33.75 11.82 11.85
C LYS A 478 -33.07 10.51 11.44
N VAL A 479 -31.94 10.15 12.06
CA VAL A 479 -31.27 8.87 11.79
C VAL A 479 -32.19 7.69 12.15
N GLN A 480 -32.83 7.74 13.31
CA GLN A 480 -33.78 6.73 13.75
C GLN A 480 -34.97 6.60 12.79
N GLU A 481 -35.53 7.72 12.32
CA GLU A 481 -36.61 7.71 11.33
C GLU A 481 -36.20 7.01 10.03
N ILE A 482 -35.01 7.31 9.49
CA ILE A 482 -34.48 6.68 8.27
C ILE A 482 -34.26 5.18 8.48
N VAL A 483 -33.66 4.79 9.60
CA VAL A 483 -33.46 3.38 9.96
C VAL A 483 -34.80 2.66 10.03
N MET A 484 -35.80 3.24 10.69
CA MET A 484 -37.13 2.63 10.82
C MET A 484 -37.85 2.49 9.48
N GLU A 485 -37.69 3.47 8.58
CA GLU A 485 -38.31 3.38 7.25
C GLU A 485 -37.67 2.28 6.41
N ASN A 486 -36.34 2.13 6.45
CA ASN A 486 -35.65 1.03 5.79
C ASN A 486 -36.07 -0.34 6.36
N ILE A 487 -36.13 -0.47 7.69
CA ILE A 487 -36.59 -1.72 8.35
C ILE A 487 -38.03 -2.03 7.96
N ARG A 488 -38.91 -1.03 7.93
CA ARG A 488 -40.31 -1.20 7.50
C ARG A 488 -40.37 -1.83 6.12
N VAL A 489 -39.55 -1.32 5.20
CA VAL A 489 -39.47 -1.79 3.82
C VAL A 489 -38.95 -3.24 3.77
N TRP A 490 -37.92 -3.59 4.53
CA TRP A 490 -37.37 -4.96 4.55
C TRP A 490 -38.30 -5.99 5.19
N VAL A 491 -39.00 -5.61 6.27
CA VAL A 491 -39.90 -6.51 7.01
C VAL A 491 -41.24 -6.69 6.30
N ARG A 492 -41.76 -5.64 5.62
CA ARG A 492 -43.07 -5.70 4.95
C ARG A 492 -43.00 -5.98 3.45
N GLY A 493 -41.83 -5.83 2.83
CA GLY A 493 -41.63 -6.05 1.40
C GLY A 493 -41.58 -7.54 1.02
N PRO A 494 -41.61 -7.85 -0.29
CA PRO A 494 -41.36 -9.21 -0.79
C PRO A 494 -40.03 -9.76 -0.29
N LYS A 495 -39.96 -11.07 -0.02
CA LYS A 495 -38.69 -11.73 0.31
C LYS A 495 -37.75 -11.56 -0.88
N ASN A 496 -36.53 -11.11 -0.63
CA ASN A 496 -35.50 -10.84 -1.65
C ASN A 496 -35.82 -9.69 -2.61
N SER A 497 -36.70 -8.75 -2.24
CA SER A 497 -36.84 -7.52 -3.04
C SER A 497 -35.58 -6.67 -2.90
N VAL A 498 -34.94 -6.33 -4.02
CA VAL A 498 -34.08 -5.14 -4.10
C VAL A 498 -35.02 -3.98 -3.89
N THR A 499 -35.15 -3.53 -2.65
CA THR A 499 -36.18 -2.58 -2.29
C THR A 499 -35.77 -1.19 -2.75
N PHE A 500 -36.39 -0.75 -3.84
CA PHE A 500 -36.29 0.59 -4.38
C PHE A 500 -36.92 1.58 -3.38
N MET A 501 -36.11 2.46 -2.79
CA MET A 501 -36.60 3.70 -2.18
C MET A 501 -36.46 4.82 -3.20
N ASP A 502 -37.61 5.32 -3.68
CA ASP A 502 -37.70 6.50 -4.54
C ASP A 502 -37.37 7.75 -3.70
N THR A 503 -36.07 8.02 -3.53
CA THR A 503 -35.59 9.26 -2.92
C THR A 503 -35.52 10.32 -4.01
N VAL A 504 -36.67 10.95 -4.31
CA VAL A 504 -36.80 12.01 -5.34
C VAL A 504 -36.04 13.30 -4.97
N GLU A 505 -35.21 13.31 -3.93
CA GLU A 505 -34.19 14.34 -3.72
C GLU A 505 -32.83 13.69 -3.38
N PRO A 506 -31.84 13.75 -4.30
CA PRO A 506 -30.45 13.48 -3.97
C PRO A 506 -30.02 14.50 -2.91
N TRP A 507 -29.67 14.04 -1.71
CA TRP A 507 -29.18 14.91 -0.64
C TRP A 507 -27.84 15.54 -1.09
N ARG A 508 -27.90 16.80 -1.53
CA ARG A 508 -26.72 17.59 -1.86
C ARG A 508 -26.07 18.13 -0.59
N ARG A 509 -24.74 18.05 -0.57
CA ARG A 509 -23.82 18.75 0.35
C ARG A 509 -24.30 20.19 0.61
N PRO A 510 -24.37 20.68 1.87
CA PRO A 510 -24.55 22.10 2.14
C PRO A 510 -23.43 22.89 1.45
N GLU A 511 -23.79 23.97 0.76
CA GLU A 511 -22.85 24.85 0.06
C GLU A 511 -21.78 25.34 1.05
N THR A 512 -20.53 24.92 0.83
CA THR A 512 -19.37 25.59 1.38
C THR A 512 -19.30 26.96 0.74
N TYR A 513 -19.35 28.00 1.57
CA TYR A 513 -19.11 29.40 1.25
C TYR A 513 -18.03 29.58 0.17
N ASP A 514 -18.48 29.99 -1.00
CA ASP A 514 -17.64 30.47 -2.09
C ASP A 514 -17.17 31.89 -1.73
N ALA A 515 -15.93 32.00 -1.24
CA ALA A 515 -15.28 33.29 -1.02
C ALA A 515 -14.79 33.83 -2.38
N ASN A 516 -15.73 34.36 -3.15
CA ASN A 516 -15.47 35.26 -4.27
C ASN A 516 -14.65 36.48 -3.79
N SER A 517 -13.33 36.45 -3.94
CA SER A 517 -12.52 37.67 -3.93
C SER A 517 -12.57 38.30 -5.33
N LYS A 518 -13.34 39.38 -5.41
CA LYS A 518 -13.47 40.26 -6.57
C LYS A 518 -12.11 40.84 -6.94
N SER A 519 -11.63 40.54 -8.14
CA SER A 519 -10.49 41.24 -8.73
C SER A 519 -10.91 42.66 -9.14
N SER A 520 -10.35 43.66 -8.45
CA SER A 520 -10.40 45.06 -8.87
C SER A 520 -9.39 45.27 -10.01
N LYS A 521 -9.92 45.42 -11.22
CA LYS A 521 -9.16 45.86 -12.40
C LYS A 521 -8.70 47.31 -12.20
N GLN A 522 -7.44 47.54 -11.88
CA GLN A 522 -6.76 48.80 -12.19
C GLN A 522 -6.05 48.67 -13.54
N LYS A 523 -6.57 49.40 -14.54
CA LYS A 523 -5.93 49.58 -15.84
C LYS A 523 -4.68 50.44 -15.66
N MET A 524 -3.50 49.86 -15.86
CA MET A 524 -2.29 50.61 -16.25
C MET A 524 -2.04 50.39 -17.74
N SER A 525 -1.67 51.46 -18.44
CA SER A 525 -1.69 51.55 -19.90
C SER A 525 -0.54 50.78 -20.57
N LYS A 526 -0.81 50.31 -21.79
CA LYS A 526 0.04 49.47 -22.65
C LYS A 526 1.32 50.18 -23.17
N GLN A 527 1.60 51.41 -22.75
CA GLN A 527 2.57 52.27 -23.42
C GLN A 527 3.83 52.59 -22.59
N GLU A 528 3.91 52.13 -21.34
CA GLU A 528 5.12 52.31 -20.50
C GLU A 528 6.00 51.04 -20.37
N ASN A 529 5.56 49.88 -20.88
CA ASN A 529 6.36 48.65 -20.83
C ASN A 529 7.25 48.42 -22.07
N ASP A 530 6.92 49.02 -23.21
CA ASP A 530 7.63 48.75 -24.48
C ASP A 530 9.02 49.42 -24.54
N ASP A 531 9.27 50.47 -23.76
CA ASP A 531 10.56 51.18 -23.76
C ASP A 531 11.62 50.58 -22.81
N ARG A 532 11.24 49.63 -21.95
CA ARG A 532 12.21 48.92 -21.07
C ARG A 532 12.77 47.65 -21.68
N PHE A 533 12.07 47.06 -22.64
CA PHE A 533 12.43 45.76 -23.23
C PHE A 533 13.51 45.85 -24.32
N SER A 534 13.69 47.02 -24.94
CA SER A 534 14.60 47.19 -26.06
C SER A 534 16.08 47.32 -25.68
N LYS A 535 16.41 47.41 -24.37
CA LYS A 535 17.80 47.55 -23.87
C LYS A 535 18.37 46.31 -23.18
N PHE A 536 17.58 45.23 -23.05
CA PHE A 536 18.04 44.02 -22.35
C PHE A 536 18.56 42.91 -23.28
N VAL A 537 18.32 43.05 -24.58
CA VAL A 537 18.59 42.01 -25.61
C VAL A 537 20.07 41.94 -26.03
N GLU A 538 20.93 42.89 -25.63
CA GLU A 538 22.35 42.89 -26.02
C GLU A 538 23.31 42.18 -25.04
N LYS A 539 22.83 41.61 -23.91
CA LYS A 539 23.76 41.08 -22.86
C LYS A 539 23.81 39.56 -22.67
N PHE A 540 23.08 38.76 -23.44
CA PHE A 540 23.13 37.29 -23.31
C PHE A 540 23.64 36.62 -24.59
N SER A 541 24.89 36.92 -24.94
CA SER A 541 25.67 36.11 -25.87
C SER A 541 27.11 35.97 -25.36
N SER A 542 27.29 35.14 -24.32
CA SER A 542 28.50 34.34 -24.09
C SER A 542 28.42 33.63 -22.73
N GLU A 543 29.05 32.46 -22.67
CA GLU A 543 29.35 31.65 -21.47
C GLU A 543 28.33 30.55 -21.09
N LYS A 544 28.47 29.39 -21.74
CA LYS A 544 28.19 28.09 -21.12
C LYS A 544 29.21 27.88 -20.00
N LYS A 545 28.74 27.80 -18.74
CA LYS A 545 29.47 27.12 -17.66
C LYS A 545 28.79 25.79 -17.37
N GLU A 546 29.59 24.73 -17.38
CA GLU A 546 29.24 23.40 -16.89
C GLU A 546 28.68 23.50 -15.47
N SER A 547 27.55 22.85 -15.22
CA SER A 547 26.96 22.75 -13.87
C SER A 547 27.38 21.44 -13.22
N GLU A 548 27.84 21.54 -11.97
CA GLU A 548 28.13 20.42 -11.06
C GLU A 548 26.96 19.43 -11.00
N ASP A 549 27.26 18.15 -11.27
CA ASP A 549 26.29 17.06 -11.37
C ASP A 549 25.71 16.66 -10.01
N PHE A 550 24.43 16.99 -9.78
CA PHE A 550 23.61 16.50 -8.68
C PHE A 550 23.24 15.03 -8.88
N HIS A 551 23.40 14.19 -7.85
CA HIS A 551 22.99 12.78 -7.86
C HIS A 551 21.71 12.58 -7.05
N PHE A 552 20.87 11.67 -7.50
CA PHE A 552 19.55 11.42 -6.96
C PHE A 552 19.41 9.96 -6.50
N PHE A 553 19.48 9.83 -5.18
CA PHE A 553 18.89 8.86 -4.25
C PHE A 553 17.91 7.84 -4.85
N GLY A 554 18.37 6.62 -5.16
CA GLY A 554 17.57 5.41 -5.38
C GLY A 554 16.53 5.40 -6.51
N MET A 555 16.23 6.56 -7.10
CA MET A 555 15.26 6.75 -8.16
C MET A 555 15.98 7.41 -9.33
N LYS A 556 17.08 6.86 -9.85
CA LYS A 556 17.60 7.35 -11.14
C LYS A 556 16.44 7.22 -12.14
N PRO A 557 15.85 8.32 -12.62
CA PRO A 557 15.06 8.30 -13.83
C PRO A 557 16.01 7.79 -14.89
N ILE A 558 15.52 6.85 -15.69
CA ILE A 558 16.22 6.31 -16.83
C ILE A 558 16.45 7.44 -17.85
N ALA A 559 17.48 8.25 -17.63
CA ALA A 559 18.38 8.48 -18.72
C ALA A 559 18.94 7.11 -19.08
N ARG A 560 18.82 6.69 -20.34
CA ARG A 560 19.68 5.65 -20.91
C ARG A 560 21.13 6.11 -20.98
N LYS A 561 21.67 6.67 -19.90
CA LYS A 561 23.11 6.69 -19.65
C LYS A 561 23.47 5.31 -19.15
N PHE A 562 23.72 4.42 -20.11
CA PHE A 562 24.61 3.29 -19.93
C PHE A 562 25.98 3.82 -19.50
N ARG A 563 26.15 4.12 -18.20
CA ARG A 563 27.49 4.34 -17.64
C ARG A 563 28.10 2.96 -17.45
N GLY A 564 28.81 2.51 -18.48
CA GLY A 564 29.60 1.29 -18.47
C GLY A 564 29.42 0.47 -19.74
N ASP A 565 29.77 1.05 -20.89
CA ASP A 565 30.37 0.36 -22.03
C ASP A 565 30.96 1.46 -22.93
N GLU A 566 32.20 1.89 -22.63
CA GLU A 566 32.99 2.71 -23.57
C GLU A 566 33.42 1.90 -24.82
N ASP A 567 33.02 0.62 -24.92
CA ASP A 567 33.46 -0.32 -25.94
C ASP A 567 32.32 -0.88 -26.84
N GLU A 568 31.06 -0.44 -26.70
CA GLU A 568 30.03 -0.81 -27.71
C GLU A 568 30.29 -0.04 -29.01
N VAL A 569 30.72 -0.76 -30.05
CA VAL A 569 30.82 -0.22 -31.41
C VAL A 569 29.44 0.28 -31.85
N PHE A 570 29.27 1.60 -31.86
CA PHE A 570 28.04 2.26 -32.27
C PHE A 570 27.94 2.24 -33.80
N ASP A 571 27.33 1.18 -34.35
CA ASP A 571 27.03 1.12 -35.77
C ASP A 571 25.78 1.95 -36.08
N THR A 572 26.00 3.10 -36.71
CA THR A 572 24.99 4.10 -37.03
C THR A 572 24.53 4.04 -38.49
N GLU A 573 24.88 3.00 -39.24
CA GLU A 573 24.46 2.87 -40.63
C GLU A 573 22.92 2.90 -40.76
N GLY A 574 22.40 3.89 -41.49
CA GLY A 574 20.97 4.05 -41.72
C GLY A 574 20.19 4.73 -40.58
N MET A 575 20.87 5.21 -39.54
CA MET A 575 20.28 5.96 -38.42
C MET A 575 20.02 7.43 -38.80
N GLU A 576 18.79 7.88 -38.60
CA GLU A 576 18.34 9.26 -38.78
C GLU A 576 17.91 9.84 -37.43
N ILE A 577 18.34 11.08 -37.12
CA ILE A 577 17.87 11.85 -35.96
C ILE A 577 16.95 12.95 -36.49
N GLY A 578 15.76 13.07 -35.91
CA GLY A 578 14.77 14.06 -36.33
C GLY A 578 14.06 14.74 -35.17
N MET A 579 13.33 15.80 -35.51
CA MET A 579 12.44 16.52 -34.62
C MET A 579 11.03 16.46 -35.17
N PHE A 580 10.09 16.03 -34.34
CA PHE A 580 8.68 15.94 -34.63
C PHE A 580 7.94 17.13 -34.00
N ARG A 581 7.17 17.86 -34.80
CA ARG A 581 6.38 18.99 -34.32
C ARG A 581 5.14 18.47 -33.59
N GLN A 582 5.16 18.54 -32.27
CA GLN A 582 4.17 17.95 -31.38
C GLN A 582 3.32 19.01 -30.68
N ARG A 583 2.05 18.72 -30.37
CA ARG A 583 1.19 19.61 -29.59
C ARG A 583 1.64 19.64 -28.14
N ILE A 584 1.64 20.83 -27.53
CA ILE A 584 1.93 20.92 -26.09
C ILE A 584 0.84 20.23 -25.26
N ASP A 585 -0.42 20.42 -25.64
CA ASP A 585 -1.56 19.89 -24.91
C ASP A 585 -2.58 19.26 -25.87
N HIS A 586 -2.77 17.95 -25.76
CA HIS A 586 -3.73 17.19 -26.56
C HIS A 586 -5.18 17.34 -26.10
N PHE A 587 -5.39 17.81 -24.87
CA PHE A 587 -6.72 17.87 -24.24
C PHE A 587 -7.32 19.28 -24.25
N ASN A 588 -6.60 20.25 -24.79
CA ASN A 588 -7.08 21.60 -25.02
C ASN A 588 -7.14 21.92 -26.52
N ASN A 589 -8.31 21.74 -27.11
CA ASN A 589 -8.56 22.00 -28.54
C ASN A 589 -8.38 23.46 -28.97
N LYS A 590 -8.28 24.41 -28.03
CA LYS A 590 -7.96 25.82 -28.30
C LYS A 590 -6.46 26.10 -28.24
N ASN A 591 -5.65 25.17 -27.75
CA ASN A 591 -4.21 25.34 -27.69
C ASN A 591 -3.61 25.21 -29.10
N THR A 592 -2.96 26.28 -29.56
CA THR A 592 -2.28 26.35 -30.86
C THR A 592 -0.77 26.21 -30.76
N LYS A 593 -0.24 25.97 -29.55
CA LYS A 593 1.19 25.86 -29.30
C LYS A 593 1.72 24.45 -29.56
N PHE A 594 2.97 24.40 -30.03
CA PHE A 594 3.68 23.18 -30.37
C PHE A 594 5.10 23.21 -29.77
N PHE A 595 5.68 22.04 -29.56
CA PHE A 595 7.09 21.86 -29.22
C PHE A 595 7.75 20.90 -30.22
N GLN A 596 9.09 20.77 -30.14
CA GLN A 596 9.84 19.81 -30.94
C GLN A 596 10.15 18.58 -30.08
N GLN A 597 9.67 17.41 -30.50
CA GLN A 597 9.90 16.14 -29.86
C GLN A 597 10.94 15.36 -30.65
N LYS A 598 12.05 15.00 -30.00
CA LYS A 598 13.15 14.28 -30.65
C LYS A 598 12.74 12.85 -30.97
N TYR A 599 13.16 12.35 -32.13
CA TYR A 599 13.02 10.94 -32.48
C TYR A 599 14.25 10.42 -33.22
N PHE A 600 14.43 9.12 -33.17
CA PHE A 600 15.38 8.38 -33.98
C PHE A 600 14.63 7.43 -34.92
N LYS A 601 15.21 7.18 -36.09
CA LYS A 601 14.67 6.24 -37.07
C LYS A 601 15.81 5.44 -37.68
N ASN A 602 15.61 4.15 -37.90
CA ASN A 602 16.46 3.34 -38.76
C ASN A 602 15.60 2.49 -39.70
N SER A 603 15.81 2.69 -41.01
CA SER A 603 15.05 2.04 -42.08
C SER A 603 15.88 1.04 -42.88
N ARG A 604 17.06 0.65 -42.37
CA ARG A 604 18.01 -0.25 -43.06
C ARG A 604 17.37 -1.53 -43.59
N PHE A 605 16.44 -2.11 -42.83
CA PHE A 605 15.79 -3.38 -43.18
C PHE A 605 14.39 -3.22 -43.77
N ALA A 606 13.91 -1.99 -43.98
CA ALA A 606 12.56 -1.73 -44.43
C ALA A 606 12.26 -2.35 -45.80
N ARG A 607 11.15 -3.08 -45.91
CA ARG A 607 10.61 -3.63 -47.16
C ARG A 607 9.18 -3.14 -47.39
N PRO A 608 8.68 -3.10 -48.64
CA PRO A 608 7.29 -2.75 -48.91
C PRO A 608 6.33 -3.60 -48.05
N GLY A 609 5.39 -2.94 -47.36
CA GLY A 609 4.44 -3.59 -46.45
C GLY A 609 5.01 -4.11 -45.12
N GLY A 610 6.31 -3.90 -44.83
CA GLY A 610 6.94 -4.30 -43.57
C GLY A 610 6.45 -3.51 -42.36
N PRO A 611 6.50 -4.09 -41.14
CA PRO A 611 6.01 -3.45 -39.92
C PRO A 611 6.88 -2.25 -39.49
N ASN A 612 6.32 -1.43 -38.62
CA ASN A 612 7.04 -0.42 -37.87
C ASN A 612 7.19 -0.87 -36.41
N PHE A 613 8.39 -0.80 -35.87
CA PHE A 613 8.67 -1.06 -34.46
C PHE A 613 9.00 0.24 -33.76
N LEU A 614 8.28 0.56 -32.69
CA LEU A 614 8.43 1.82 -31.97
C LEU A 614 8.88 1.57 -30.53
N MET A 615 10.13 1.90 -30.23
CA MET A 615 10.59 2.03 -28.86
C MET A 615 10.08 3.35 -28.26
N ILE A 616 9.40 3.26 -27.12
CA ILE A 616 8.92 4.43 -26.38
C ILE A 616 10.04 4.94 -25.48
N GLY A 617 10.36 6.22 -25.58
CA GLY A 617 11.33 6.87 -24.70
C GLY A 617 10.79 7.03 -23.28
N GLY A 618 11.67 6.91 -22.29
CA GLY A 618 11.33 6.96 -20.87
C GLY A 618 11.64 8.26 -20.18
N GLU A 619 11.84 8.14 -18.87
CA GLU A 619 12.08 9.22 -17.94
C GLU A 619 13.53 9.74 -18.01
N GLY A 620 14.01 10.02 -19.22
CA GLY A 620 15.32 10.60 -19.46
C GLY A 620 15.65 10.79 -20.95
N PRO A 621 16.83 11.36 -21.24
CA PRO A 621 17.29 11.58 -22.62
C PRO A 621 17.46 10.26 -23.39
N GLU A 622 17.08 10.30 -24.67
CA GLU A 622 17.29 9.22 -25.62
C GLU A 622 18.53 9.48 -26.50
N TYR A 623 19.31 8.41 -26.68
CA TYR A 623 20.57 8.41 -27.43
C TYR A 623 20.56 7.50 -28.67
N GLY A 624 19.43 6.83 -28.94
CA GLY A 624 19.26 6.00 -30.14
C GLY A 624 19.88 4.59 -30.06
N HIS A 625 20.08 4.04 -28.86
CA HIS A 625 20.63 2.69 -28.69
C HIS A 625 19.81 1.61 -29.42
N ASP A 626 18.47 1.70 -29.45
CA ASP A 626 17.67 0.63 -30.09
C ASP A 626 17.63 0.72 -31.60
N VAL A 627 18.06 1.84 -32.20
CA VAL A 627 18.20 1.96 -33.65
C VAL A 627 19.59 1.54 -34.14
N ASN A 628 20.48 1.11 -33.23
CA ASN A 628 21.75 0.46 -33.55
C ASN A 628 21.51 -0.97 -34.07
N LEU A 629 22.23 -1.38 -35.13
CA LEU A 629 22.08 -2.67 -35.79
C LEU A 629 22.19 -3.89 -34.84
N ASN A 630 22.95 -3.79 -33.76
CA ASN A 630 23.12 -4.89 -32.80
C ASN A 630 21.95 -5.07 -31.82
N SER A 631 21.00 -4.12 -31.79
CA SER A 631 19.87 -4.13 -30.86
C SER A 631 18.91 -5.30 -31.13
N SER A 632 18.18 -5.70 -30.09
CA SER A 632 17.19 -6.79 -30.19
C SER A 632 16.00 -6.43 -31.09
N ILE A 633 15.64 -5.14 -31.18
CA ILE A 633 14.56 -4.65 -32.05
C ILE A 633 15.00 -4.56 -33.52
N MET A 634 16.26 -4.21 -33.80
CA MET A 634 16.79 -4.17 -35.17
C MET A 634 16.90 -5.57 -35.78
N ARG A 635 17.21 -6.60 -34.98
CA ARG A 635 17.15 -8.00 -35.44
C ARG A 635 15.76 -8.41 -35.89
N ARG A 636 14.72 -8.00 -35.16
CA ARG A 636 13.33 -8.21 -35.59
C ARG A 636 13.03 -7.43 -36.87
N ALA A 637 13.55 -6.21 -37.00
CA ALA A 637 13.39 -5.43 -38.22
C ALA A 637 14.04 -6.13 -39.43
N GLU A 638 15.19 -6.77 -39.27
CA GLU A 638 15.83 -7.59 -40.30
C GLU A 638 14.95 -8.79 -40.72
N GLU A 639 14.38 -9.49 -39.74
CA GLU A 639 13.52 -10.65 -39.95
C GLU A 639 12.23 -10.28 -40.70
N TYR A 640 11.51 -9.27 -40.21
CA TYR A 640 10.19 -8.88 -40.73
C TYR A 640 10.24 -7.79 -41.81
N GLY A 641 11.42 -7.32 -42.18
CA GLY A 641 11.59 -6.23 -43.15
C GLY A 641 11.04 -4.89 -42.63
N GLY A 642 11.21 -4.61 -41.34
CA GLY A 642 10.58 -3.49 -40.64
C GLY A 642 11.43 -2.21 -40.58
N THR A 643 10.79 -1.13 -40.14
CA THR A 643 11.46 0.14 -39.76
C THR A 643 11.42 0.32 -38.26
N VAL A 644 12.54 0.71 -37.64
CA VAL A 644 12.60 0.99 -36.19
C VAL A 644 12.57 2.49 -35.94
N TYR A 645 11.77 2.89 -34.96
CA TYR A 645 11.65 4.25 -34.44
C TYR A 645 11.90 4.26 -32.94
N VAL A 646 12.48 5.34 -32.43
CA VAL A 646 12.51 5.67 -31.00
C VAL A 646 11.94 7.08 -30.86
N LEU A 647 10.92 7.29 -30.05
CA LEU A 647 10.37 8.62 -29.78
C LEU A 647 10.72 9.04 -28.35
N GLU A 648 11.49 10.12 -28.20
CA GLU A 648 11.87 10.64 -26.88
C GLU A 648 10.65 11.20 -26.14
N HIS A 649 10.61 10.99 -24.82
CA HIS A 649 9.50 11.42 -24.00
C HIS A 649 9.44 12.96 -23.91
N ARG A 650 8.23 13.53 -23.97
CA ARG A 650 8.03 14.98 -23.70
C ARG A 650 8.70 15.39 -22.39
N PHE A 651 9.24 16.61 -22.34
CA PHE A 651 10.00 17.22 -21.22
C PHE A 651 11.41 16.65 -20.98
N TYR A 652 11.71 15.42 -21.38
CA TYR A 652 13.01 14.79 -21.17
C TYR A 652 13.96 15.03 -22.34
N GLY A 653 15.26 14.97 -22.06
CA GLY A 653 16.31 15.15 -23.07
C GLY A 653 16.21 16.45 -23.85
N ASP A 654 16.18 16.34 -25.17
CA ASP A 654 16.07 17.50 -26.07
C ASP A 654 14.60 17.84 -26.39
N SER A 655 13.64 17.03 -25.92
CA SER A 655 12.20 17.18 -26.13
C SER A 655 11.56 18.16 -25.12
N VAL A 656 12.14 19.36 -25.01
CA VAL A 656 11.77 20.38 -24.03
C VAL A 656 10.46 21.08 -24.41
N VAL A 657 9.49 21.08 -23.49
CA VAL A 657 8.21 21.75 -23.68
C VAL A 657 8.30 23.17 -23.13
N GLU A 658 8.35 24.15 -24.04
CA GLU A 658 8.69 25.55 -23.77
C GLU A 658 10.07 25.66 -23.08
N ASN A 659 10.11 25.66 -21.74
CA ASN A 659 11.33 25.63 -20.92
C ASN A 659 11.14 24.73 -19.68
N ASN A 660 10.20 23.77 -19.75
CA ASN A 660 9.72 22.96 -18.63
C ASN A 660 9.25 23.81 -17.44
N THR A 661 8.77 25.03 -17.68
CA THR A 661 8.33 25.95 -16.61
C THR A 661 7.01 25.53 -15.98
N ASP A 662 6.14 24.92 -16.78
CA ASP A 662 4.85 24.38 -16.38
C ASP A 662 4.81 22.87 -16.70
N LEU A 663 4.66 22.04 -15.67
CA LEU A 663 4.65 20.58 -15.78
C LEU A 663 3.23 20.00 -15.91
N SER A 664 2.20 20.84 -16.00
CA SER A 664 0.80 20.38 -16.11
C SER A 664 0.52 19.48 -17.33
N THR A 665 1.37 19.54 -18.36
CA THR A 665 1.31 18.69 -19.55
C THR A 665 2.35 17.57 -19.55
N LEU A 666 3.10 17.39 -18.46
CA LEU A 666 3.93 16.21 -18.22
C LEU A 666 3.06 15.15 -17.55
N SER A 667 2.43 14.31 -18.38
CA SER A 667 1.69 13.14 -17.93
C SER A 667 1.79 11.97 -18.90
N SER A 668 1.56 10.77 -18.38
CA SER A 668 1.49 9.54 -19.17
C SER A 668 0.49 9.62 -20.31
N LEU A 669 -0.71 10.16 -20.03
CA LEU A 669 -1.76 10.26 -21.03
C LEU A 669 -1.39 11.22 -22.16
N GLN A 670 -0.73 12.33 -21.84
CA GLN A 670 -0.23 13.25 -22.85
C GLN A 670 0.85 12.57 -23.73
N MET A 671 1.75 11.78 -23.13
CA MET A 671 2.76 11.01 -23.88
C MET A 671 2.13 9.93 -24.78
N LEU A 672 1.07 9.25 -24.34
CA LEU A 672 0.35 8.29 -25.18
C LEU A 672 -0.28 8.97 -26.41
N TYR A 673 -0.80 10.18 -26.26
CA TYR A 673 -1.29 10.97 -27.39
C TYR A 673 -0.16 11.51 -28.28
N ASP A 674 1.02 11.77 -27.71
CA ASP A 674 2.20 12.08 -28.53
C ASP A 674 2.55 10.93 -29.48
N LEU A 675 2.60 9.71 -28.95
CA LEU A 675 2.83 8.49 -29.71
C LEU A 675 1.78 8.32 -30.80
N ALA A 676 0.50 8.52 -30.47
CA ALA A 676 -0.59 8.42 -31.44
C ALA A 676 -0.49 9.46 -32.58
N GLU A 677 -0.19 10.73 -32.27
CA GLU A 677 -0.01 11.79 -33.28
C GLU A 677 1.24 11.54 -34.13
N PHE A 678 2.32 11.03 -33.53
CA PHE A 678 3.53 10.62 -34.24
C PHE A 678 3.23 9.50 -35.26
N ILE A 679 2.63 8.39 -34.82
CA ILE A 679 2.28 7.24 -35.68
C ILE A 679 1.38 7.67 -36.83
N LYS A 680 0.32 8.43 -36.55
CA LYS A 680 -0.60 8.96 -37.59
C LYS A 680 0.13 9.83 -38.59
N SER A 681 1.04 10.68 -38.14
CA SER A 681 1.81 11.58 -38.99
C SER A 681 2.82 10.84 -39.86
N VAL A 682 3.48 9.81 -39.32
CA VAL A 682 4.37 8.93 -40.10
C VAL A 682 3.57 8.22 -41.18
N ASN A 683 2.46 7.56 -40.83
CA ASN A 683 1.59 6.86 -41.78
C ASN A 683 1.07 7.79 -42.88
N PHE A 684 0.67 9.02 -42.52
CA PHE A 684 0.22 10.01 -43.48
C PHE A 684 1.34 10.43 -44.44
N LYS A 685 2.56 10.67 -43.94
CA LYS A 685 3.71 11.07 -44.77
C LYS A 685 4.23 9.94 -45.65
N SER A 686 4.17 8.70 -45.19
CA SER A 686 4.63 7.54 -45.95
C SER A 686 3.59 6.99 -46.91
N GLU A 687 2.34 7.47 -46.85
CA GLU A 687 1.19 6.92 -47.58
C GLU A 687 1.01 5.41 -47.34
N THR A 688 1.39 4.92 -46.15
CA THR A 688 1.30 3.51 -45.77
C THR A 688 0.39 3.29 -44.57
N SER A 689 -0.27 2.14 -44.51
CA SER A 689 -0.98 1.63 -43.34
C SER A 689 -0.27 0.45 -42.69
N ASN A 690 1.08 0.45 -42.71
CA ASN A 690 1.88 -0.66 -42.20
C ASN A 690 1.63 -0.87 -40.70
N PRO A 691 1.64 -2.13 -40.22
CA PRO A 691 1.35 -2.44 -38.82
C PRO A 691 2.42 -1.86 -37.87
N TRP A 692 2.00 -1.40 -36.70
CA TRP A 692 2.90 -0.89 -35.65
C TRP A 692 2.91 -1.81 -34.44
N ILE A 693 4.10 -2.09 -33.89
CA ILE A 693 4.28 -2.77 -32.59
C ILE A 693 5.14 -1.88 -31.70
N THR A 694 4.68 -1.67 -30.45
CA THR A 694 5.41 -0.84 -29.48
C THR A 694 6.25 -1.68 -28.54
N PHE A 695 7.36 -1.09 -28.09
CA PHE A 695 8.30 -1.68 -27.15
C PHE A 695 8.61 -0.68 -26.05
N GLY A 696 8.81 -1.18 -24.84
CA GLY A 696 9.31 -0.38 -23.72
C GLY A 696 9.73 -1.26 -22.56
N GLY A 697 10.70 -0.76 -21.79
CA GLY A 697 11.14 -1.33 -20.52
C GLY A 697 10.84 -0.37 -19.37
N SER A 698 10.48 -0.86 -18.19
CA SER A 698 10.15 -0.02 -17.03
C SER A 698 8.89 0.85 -17.27
N TYR A 699 8.91 2.13 -16.90
CA TYR A 699 7.83 3.07 -17.21
C TYR A 699 7.43 3.09 -18.71
N PRO A 700 8.38 3.13 -19.68
CA PRO A 700 8.08 2.88 -21.09
C PRO A 700 7.37 1.56 -21.39
N GLY A 701 7.65 0.50 -20.63
CA GLY A 701 6.93 -0.77 -20.75
C GLY A 701 5.46 -0.63 -20.38
N ALA A 702 5.16 0.13 -19.32
CA ALA A 702 3.79 0.49 -18.95
C ALA A 702 3.14 1.35 -20.04
N LEU A 703 3.84 2.35 -20.59
CA LEU A 703 3.35 3.14 -21.73
C LEU A 703 3.09 2.27 -22.97
N SER A 704 3.92 1.27 -23.25
CA SER A 704 3.73 0.34 -24.38
C SER A 704 2.43 -0.47 -24.22
N ALA A 705 2.21 -1.03 -23.03
CA ALA A 705 0.97 -1.73 -22.71
C ALA A 705 -0.26 -0.80 -22.80
N TRP A 706 -0.18 0.40 -22.22
CA TRP A 706 -1.29 1.37 -22.26
C TRP A 706 -1.55 1.94 -23.64
N MET A 707 -0.52 2.06 -24.49
CA MET A 707 -0.69 2.44 -25.89
C MET A 707 -1.53 1.41 -26.64
N ARG A 708 -1.27 0.12 -26.41
CA ARG A 708 -2.07 -0.95 -26.99
C ARG A 708 -3.48 -1.01 -26.42
N GLU A 709 -3.68 -0.70 -25.15
CA GLU A 709 -5.00 -0.62 -24.54
C GLU A 709 -5.84 0.56 -25.09
N ILE A 710 -5.26 1.75 -25.19
CA ILE A 710 -5.99 2.99 -25.51
C ILE A 710 -6.11 3.20 -27.03
N PHE A 711 -5.11 2.77 -27.80
CA PHE A 711 -5.07 2.92 -29.25
C PHE A 711 -4.88 1.57 -29.99
N PRO A 712 -5.78 0.58 -29.77
CA PRO A 712 -5.67 -0.74 -30.39
C PRO A 712 -5.80 -0.69 -31.92
N ASP A 713 -6.38 0.37 -32.47
CA ASP A 713 -6.48 0.58 -33.93
C ASP A 713 -5.17 1.08 -34.55
N LEU A 714 -4.24 1.64 -33.75
CA LEU A 714 -2.97 2.17 -34.23
C LEU A 714 -1.81 1.19 -34.08
N VAL A 715 -1.79 0.44 -32.97
CA VAL A 715 -0.68 -0.45 -32.61
C VAL A 715 -1.24 -1.84 -32.44
N ILE A 716 -0.79 -2.82 -33.23
CA ILE A 716 -1.36 -4.18 -33.29
C ILE A 716 -0.91 -5.10 -32.15
N GLY A 717 0.16 -4.72 -31.44
CA GLY A 717 0.65 -5.43 -30.27
C GLY A 717 1.73 -4.64 -29.53
N ALA A 718 1.99 -5.02 -28.27
CA ALA A 718 2.93 -4.33 -27.40
C ALA A 718 3.82 -5.29 -26.61
N ILE A 719 5.10 -4.94 -26.49
CA ILE A 719 6.04 -5.60 -25.59
C ILE A 719 6.28 -4.68 -24.40
N ALA A 720 6.01 -5.20 -23.20
CA ALA A 720 6.04 -4.48 -21.94
C ALA A 720 6.99 -5.20 -20.96
N SER A 721 8.28 -4.84 -21.01
CA SER A 721 9.32 -5.44 -20.17
C SER A 721 9.46 -4.70 -18.84
N SER A 722 9.56 -5.43 -17.73
CA SER A 722 9.60 -4.92 -16.35
C SER A 722 8.62 -3.78 -16.08
N ALA A 723 7.38 -3.89 -16.60
CA ALA A 723 6.43 -2.80 -16.66
C ALA A 723 5.63 -2.64 -15.35
N PRO A 724 5.81 -1.56 -14.56
CA PRO A 724 5.07 -1.36 -13.33
C PRO A 724 3.68 -0.77 -13.62
N VAL A 725 2.74 -1.60 -14.08
CA VAL A 725 1.40 -1.13 -14.48
C VAL A 725 0.49 -0.76 -13.31
N LEU A 726 0.78 -1.25 -12.10
CA LEU A 726 0.11 -0.81 -10.88
C LEU A 726 0.81 0.42 -10.29
N ALA A 727 0.17 1.59 -10.35
CA ALA A 727 0.59 2.78 -9.60
C ALA A 727 0.39 2.54 -8.08
N LYS A 728 1.37 2.92 -7.25
CA LYS A 728 1.33 2.66 -5.80
C LYS A 728 2.11 3.71 -5.02
N THR A 729 1.47 4.47 -4.13
CA THR A 729 2.12 5.54 -3.34
C THR A 729 3.28 5.02 -2.50
N ASP A 730 2.99 4.15 -1.52
CA ASP A 730 3.99 3.55 -0.64
C ASP A 730 4.42 2.18 -1.20
N PHE A 731 5.64 2.10 -1.73
CA PHE A 731 6.17 0.91 -2.40
C PHE A 731 7.31 0.27 -1.59
N TYR A 732 7.00 -0.09 -0.34
CA TYR A 732 7.95 -0.78 0.55
C TYR A 732 8.36 -2.17 0.05
N GLU A 733 7.56 -2.82 -0.81
CA GLU A 733 7.89 -4.14 -1.39
C GLU A 733 9.18 -4.12 -2.20
N TYR A 734 9.51 -2.96 -2.77
CA TYR A 734 10.79 -2.77 -3.45
C TYR A 734 11.95 -3.22 -2.55
N MET A 735 11.97 -2.75 -1.29
CA MET A 735 13.05 -3.03 -0.36
C MET A 735 13.05 -4.49 0.10
N MET A 736 11.87 -5.12 0.16
CA MET A 736 11.74 -6.55 0.51
C MET A 736 12.37 -7.44 -0.57
N VAL A 737 12.20 -7.09 -1.86
CA VAL A 737 12.85 -7.83 -2.96
C VAL A 737 14.37 -7.61 -2.94
N VAL A 738 14.84 -6.40 -2.64
CA VAL A 738 16.27 -6.10 -2.49
C VAL A 738 16.90 -6.98 -1.41
N GLU A 739 16.30 -7.00 -0.24
CA GLU A 739 16.71 -7.83 0.89
C GLU A 739 16.72 -9.33 0.53
N ASN A 740 15.60 -9.84 0.02
CA ASN A 740 15.47 -11.24 -0.35
C ASN A 740 16.46 -11.67 -1.43
N SER A 741 16.87 -10.75 -2.31
CA SER A 741 17.88 -11.02 -3.33
C SER A 741 19.26 -11.27 -2.72
N PHE A 742 19.66 -10.52 -1.68
CA PHE A 742 20.89 -10.80 -0.95
C PHE A 742 20.79 -12.11 -0.16
N LEU A 743 19.65 -12.38 0.49
CA LEU A 743 19.41 -13.62 1.21
C LEU A 743 19.51 -14.86 0.30
N ARG A 744 18.89 -14.80 -0.89
CA ARG A 744 18.91 -15.87 -1.89
C ARG A 744 20.31 -16.13 -2.45
N TYR A 745 21.12 -15.07 -2.56
CA TYR A 745 22.49 -15.19 -3.08
C TYR A 745 23.43 -15.80 -2.03
N ASP A 746 23.51 -15.20 -0.85
CA ASP A 746 24.40 -15.65 0.22
C ASP A 746 23.92 -15.17 1.60
N SER A 747 23.63 -16.12 2.49
CA SER A 747 23.19 -15.83 3.86
C SER A 747 24.23 -15.08 4.69
N ALA A 748 25.52 -15.29 4.44
CA ALA A 748 26.59 -14.58 5.16
C ALA A 748 26.63 -13.11 4.75
N CYS A 749 26.57 -12.83 3.44
CA CYS A 749 26.40 -11.46 2.90
C CYS A 749 25.17 -10.77 3.48
N TYR A 750 24.01 -11.43 3.46
CA TYR A 750 22.78 -10.91 4.05
C TYR A 750 22.98 -10.51 5.52
N GLN A 751 23.56 -11.42 6.33
CA GLN A 751 23.77 -11.16 7.75
C GLN A 751 24.76 -10.01 7.97
N GLU A 752 25.78 -9.89 7.13
CA GLU A 752 26.78 -8.85 7.24
C GLU A 752 26.23 -7.47 6.87
N ILE A 753 25.37 -7.39 5.85
CA ILE A 753 24.62 -6.17 5.52
C ILE A 753 23.74 -5.80 6.73
N LYS A 754 22.97 -6.76 7.25
CA LYS A 754 22.09 -6.53 8.40
C LYS A 754 22.86 -6.00 9.61
N ASN A 755 23.94 -6.68 10.01
CA ASN A 755 24.78 -6.28 11.13
C ASN A 755 25.35 -4.87 10.92
N GLY A 756 25.78 -4.54 9.70
CA GLY A 756 26.30 -3.22 9.38
C GLY A 756 25.25 -2.12 9.53
N PHE A 757 24.02 -2.34 9.03
CA PHE A 757 22.93 -1.39 9.22
C PHE A 757 22.43 -1.31 10.67
N ASP A 758 22.37 -2.43 11.39
CA ASP A 758 22.08 -2.45 12.83
C ASP A 758 23.10 -1.59 13.60
N GLU A 759 24.41 -1.78 13.35
CA GLU A 759 25.47 -0.97 13.97
C GLU A 759 25.35 0.51 13.58
N ILE A 760 24.96 0.84 12.34
CA ILE A 760 24.69 2.24 11.92
C ILE A 760 23.55 2.84 12.76
N HIS A 761 22.44 2.11 12.95
CA HIS A 761 21.31 2.56 13.76
C HIS A 761 21.71 2.82 15.21
N GLU A 762 22.52 1.94 15.80
CA GLU A 762 23.06 2.08 17.16
C GLU A 762 24.01 3.28 17.28
N LEU A 763 24.97 3.42 16.37
CA LEU A 763 25.91 4.54 16.35
C LEU A 763 25.19 5.88 16.19
N PHE A 764 24.07 5.91 15.48
CA PHE A 764 23.29 7.14 15.32
C PHE A 764 22.73 7.68 16.65
N GLN A 765 22.52 6.82 17.66
CA GLN A 765 21.88 7.18 18.95
C GLN A 765 22.78 7.99 19.90
N THR A 766 24.08 8.11 19.60
CA THR A 766 25.06 8.78 20.46
C THR A 766 25.89 9.80 19.70
N ASP A 767 26.35 10.86 20.38
CA ASP A 767 27.15 11.92 19.74
C ASP A 767 28.46 11.37 19.15
N SER A 768 29.16 10.54 19.93
CA SER A 768 30.39 9.84 19.50
C SER A 768 30.15 8.91 18.31
N GLY A 769 29.02 8.20 18.30
CA GLY A 769 28.68 7.32 17.18
C GLY A 769 28.37 8.10 15.90
N ARG A 770 27.71 9.28 15.98
CA ARG A 770 27.50 10.17 14.83
C ARG A 770 28.80 10.79 14.31
N GLU A 771 29.75 11.08 15.18
CA GLU A 771 31.11 11.49 14.77
C GLU A 771 31.81 10.34 14.02
N LYS A 772 31.75 9.11 14.54
CA LYS A 772 32.27 7.91 13.87
C LYS A 772 31.64 7.74 12.48
N LEU A 773 30.31 7.84 12.35
CA LEU A 773 29.61 7.76 11.07
C LEU A 773 30.06 8.85 10.10
N SER A 774 30.28 10.08 10.59
CA SER A 774 30.76 11.20 9.78
C SER A 774 32.12 10.93 9.14
N VAL A 775 33.01 10.29 9.90
CA VAL A 775 34.34 9.88 9.41
C VAL A 775 34.22 8.72 8.44
N LEU A 776 33.49 7.66 8.80
CA LEU A 776 33.36 6.44 8.00
C LEU A 776 32.77 6.72 6.61
N PHE A 777 31.68 7.49 6.55
CA PHE A 777 30.98 7.81 5.31
C PHE A 777 31.51 9.08 4.63
N LYS A 778 32.55 9.71 5.19
CA LYS A 778 33.15 10.97 4.69
C LYS A 778 32.10 12.06 4.43
N LEU A 779 31.23 12.30 5.40
CA LEU A 779 30.09 13.21 5.27
C LEU A 779 30.53 14.68 5.14
N ASN A 780 29.83 15.48 4.31
CA ASN A 780 29.98 16.94 4.29
C ASN A 780 28.63 17.68 4.27
N PRO A 781 28.38 18.51 5.30
CA PRO A 781 29.19 18.64 6.52
C PRO A 781 29.20 17.34 7.36
N PRO A 782 30.12 17.14 8.32
CA PRO A 782 29.95 16.05 9.29
C PRO A 782 28.65 16.25 10.08
N PHE A 783 28.09 15.17 10.63
CA PHE A 783 27.02 15.29 11.60
C PHE A 783 27.47 16.19 12.76
N ARG A 784 26.58 17.07 13.21
CA ARG A 784 26.78 18.03 14.31
C ARG A 784 25.65 17.86 15.33
N ASP A 785 25.67 18.64 16.39
CA ASP A 785 24.53 18.78 17.30
C ASP A 785 23.32 19.35 16.56
N ASN A 786 22.12 18.81 16.84
CA ASN A 786 20.83 19.09 16.21
C ASN A 786 20.65 18.55 14.77
N ILE A 787 20.18 17.30 14.65
CA ILE A 787 19.87 16.61 13.39
C ILE A 787 18.36 16.45 13.29
N SER A 788 17.75 16.92 12.20
CA SER A 788 16.32 16.73 11.97
C SER A 788 16.02 15.32 11.46
N GLU A 789 14.79 14.82 11.64
CA GLU A 789 14.36 13.54 11.05
C GLU A 789 14.57 13.50 9.53
N SER A 790 14.34 14.63 8.84
CA SER A 790 14.61 14.73 7.40
C SER A 790 16.09 14.52 7.04
N ASP A 791 17.02 14.98 7.88
CA ASP A 791 18.46 14.73 7.68
C ASP A 791 18.79 13.25 7.87
N LYS A 792 18.18 12.59 8.88
CA LYS A 792 18.32 11.15 9.10
C LYS A 792 17.82 10.37 7.88
N HIS A 793 16.58 10.62 7.46
CA HIS A 793 16.00 9.95 6.30
C HIS A 793 16.86 10.18 5.06
N PHE A 794 17.31 11.41 4.82
CA PHE A 794 18.17 11.74 3.70
C PHE A 794 19.49 10.95 3.69
N PHE A 795 20.16 10.83 4.83
CA PHE A 795 21.37 10.01 4.96
C PHE A 795 21.10 8.52 4.66
N PHE A 796 20.04 7.94 5.22
CA PHE A 796 19.66 6.55 4.95
C PHE A 796 19.28 6.32 3.48
N PHE A 797 18.59 7.27 2.86
CA PHE A 797 18.31 7.25 1.42
C PHE A 797 19.58 7.13 0.57
N ASP A 798 20.67 7.80 0.95
CA ASP A 798 21.96 7.75 0.25
C ASP A 798 22.68 6.42 0.44
N ILE A 799 22.81 5.94 1.68
CA ILE A 799 23.61 4.74 1.98
C ILE A 799 22.91 3.44 1.54
N ILE A 800 21.58 3.43 1.41
CA ILE A 800 20.80 2.29 0.91
C ILE A 800 20.86 2.20 -0.64
N GLY A 801 21.05 3.33 -1.33
CA GLY A 801 21.02 3.43 -2.78
C GLY A 801 21.90 2.41 -3.54
N PRO A 802 23.18 2.21 -3.14
CA PRO A 802 24.07 1.23 -3.79
C PRO A 802 23.53 -0.21 -3.76
N PHE A 803 22.88 -0.62 -2.66
CA PHE A 803 22.28 -1.95 -2.53
C PHE A 803 21.07 -2.13 -3.45
N GLN A 804 20.21 -1.10 -3.52
CA GLN A 804 19.07 -1.09 -4.45
C GLN A 804 19.55 -1.19 -5.91
N PHE A 805 20.59 -0.44 -6.26
CA PHE A 805 21.16 -0.43 -7.61
C PHE A 805 21.79 -1.78 -7.97
N ALA A 806 22.50 -2.41 -7.04
CA ALA A 806 23.12 -3.71 -7.26
C ALA A 806 22.08 -4.79 -7.61
N VAL A 807 20.90 -4.76 -6.95
CA VAL A 807 19.81 -5.73 -7.19
C VAL A 807 19.01 -5.41 -8.46
N GLN A 808 18.56 -4.17 -8.62
CA GLN A 808 17.75 -3.76 -9.78
C GLN A 808 18.48 -4.00 -11.11
N TYR A 809 19.81 -3.92 -11.12
CA TYR A 809 20.63 -4.10 -12.31
C TYR A 809 21.65 -5.26 -12.13
N ALA A 810 21.25 -6.32 -11.44
CA ALA A 810 22.09 -7.49 -11.23
C ALA A 810 22.22 -8.33 -12.50
N GLY A 811 23.46 -8.56 -12.94
CA GLY A 811 23.75 -9.40 -14.09
C GLY A 811 23.18 -8.86 -15.41
N ARG A 812 23.40 -9.60 -16.49
CA ARG A 812 22.70 -9.43 -17.78
C ARG A 812 21.85 -10.69 -18.01
N GLY A 813 21.74 -11.17 -19.25
CA GLY A 813 20.99 -12.39 -19.53
C GLY A 813 21.58 -13.66 -18.90
N SER A 814 22.83 -13.63 -18.43
CA SER A 814 23.46 -14.67 -17.61
C SER A 814 22.86 -14.85 -16.21
N GLY A 815 22.03 -13.90 -15.75
CA GLY A 815 21.35 -13.95 -14.46
C GLY A 815 21.99 -13.08 -13.37
N GLY A 816 21.20 -12.73 -12.35
CA GLY A 816 21.59 -11.83 -11.26
C GLY A 816 22.49 -12.47 -10.19
N PHE A 817 22.67 -13.79 -10.20
CA PHE A 817 23.40 -14.54 -9.18
C PHE A 817 24.72 -15.17 -9.68
N VAL A 818 25.17 -14.83 -10.88
CA VAL A 818 26.49 -15.24 -11.38
C VAL A 818 27.63 -14.49 -10.69
N GLU A 819 28.84 -15.07 -10.65
CA GLU A 819 30.00 -14.54 -9.92
C GLU A 819 30.43 -13.11 -10.31
N ASP A 820 30.20 -12.72 -11.56
CA ASP A 820 30.48 -11.38 -12.11
C ASP A 820 29.28 -10.42 -12.00
N SER A 821 28.17 -10.83 -11.38
CA SER A 821 27.02 -9.96 -11.16
C SER A 821 27.30 -8.87 -10.12
N LYS A 822 26.52 -7.79 -10.15
CA LYS A 822 26.63 -6.71 -9.16
C LYS A 822 26.32 -7.18 -7.74
N ILE A 823 25.37 -8.11 -7.56
CA ILE A 823 25.07 -8.72 -6.25
C ILE A 823 26.30 -9.50 -5.78
N ALA A 824 26.87 -10.35 -6.63
CA ALA A 824 28.04 -11.14 -6.29
C ALA A 824 29.26 -10.30 -5.96
N MET A 825 29.53 -9.25 -6.74
CA MET A 825 30.62 -8.31 -6.47
C MET A 825 30.43 -7.57 -5.15
N LEU A 826 29.23 -7.07 -4.87
CA LEU A 826 28.91 -6.39 -3.62
C LEU A 826 29.09 -7.35 -2.43
N CYS A 827 28.54 -8.56 -2.52
CA CYS A 827 28.65 -9.56 -1.47
C CYS A 827 30.09 -9.99 -1.22
N ARG A 828 30.89 -10.22 -2.27
CA ARG A 828 32.33 -10.50 -2.11
C ARG A 828 33.08 -9.35 -1.43
N ASN A 829 32.70 -8.11 -1.68
CA ASN A 829 33.34 -6.95 -1.06
C ASN A 829 32.96 -6.80 0.42
N ILE A 830 31.73 -7.16 0.80
CA ILE A 830 31.24 -7.01 2.17
C ILE A 830 31.67 -8.18 3.07
N THR A 831 31.72 -9.42 2.55
CA THR A 831 32.05 -10.62 3.35
C THR A 831 33.54 -10.91 3.48
N ASN A 832 34.38 -10.41 2.56
CA ASN A 832 35.84 -10.58 2.63
C ASN A 832 36.56 -9.53 3.51
N GLY A 833 35.81 -8.73 4.27
CA GLY A 833 36.38 -7.70 5.13
C GLY A 833 37.04 -8.28 6.38
N THR A 834 38.24 -7.79 6.74
CA THR A 834 38.81 -7.97 8.09
C THR A 834 38.37 -6.84 9.05
N GLN A 835 37.38 -6.06 8.65
CA GLN A 835 36.88 -4.84 9.27
C GLN A 835 35.54 -5.11 9.97
N SER A 836 35.01 -4.17 10.75
CA SER A 836 33.67 -4.31 11.34
C SER A 836 32.58 -4.20 10.27
N SER A 837 31.37 -4.68 10.57
CA SER A 837 30.26 -4.69 9.60
C SER A 837 29.88 -3.28 9.10
N VAL A 838 29.90 -2.26 9.96
CA VAL A 838 29.67 -0.87 9.51
C VAL A 838 30.77 -0.35 8.56
N GLU A 839 32.03 -0.75 8.77
CA GLU A 839 33.14 -0.34 7.90
C GLU A 839 33.02 -1.00 6.51
N ASN A 840 32.58 -2.25 6.47
CA ASN A 840 32.29 -2.97 5.22
C ASN A 840 31.15 -2.29 4.44
N VAL A 841 30.06 -1.89 5.12
CA VAL A 841 28.98 -1.11 4.51
C VAL A 841 29.50 0.23 4.00
N ALA A 842 30.23 0.99 4.81
CA ALA A 842 30.78 2.29 4.43
C ALA A 842 31.69 2.19 3.20
N LYS A 843 32.51 1.13 3.11
CA LYS A 843 33.34 0.85 1.95
C LYS A 843 32.52 0.61 0.68
N VAL A 844 31.47 -0.23 0.74
CA VAL A 844 30.57 -0.48 -0.40
C VAL A 844 29.94 0.82 -0.88
N VAL A 845 29.46 1.64 0.06
CA VAL A 845 28.84 2.94 -0.25
C VAL A 845 29.87 3.87 -0.91
N LEU A 846 31.02 4.08 -0.29
CA LEU A 846 32.08 4.95 -0.83
C LEU A 846 32.62 4.46 -2.18
N ASP A 847 32.63 3.16 -2.43
CA ASP A 847 33.06 2.57 -3.69
C ASP A 847 32.11 2.93 -4.84
N ASP A 848 30.79 2.98 -4.61
CA ASP A 848 29.81 3.48 -5.58
C ASP A 848 30.00 4.99 -5.84
N PHE A 849 30.42 5.74 -4.82
CA PHE A 849 30.68 7.18 -4.91
C PHE A 849 32.10 7.55 -5.40
N LYS A 850 32.96 6.60 -5.83
CA LYS A 850 34.42 6.78 -6.09
C LYS A 850 34.86 7.87 -7.09
N ASN A 851 33.96 8.67 -7.65
CA ASN A 851 34.26 9.85 -8.49
C ASN A 851 33.64 11.16 -7.96
N LYS A 852 33.03 11.16 -6.77
CA LYS A 852 32.33 12.30 -6.20
C LYS A 852 32.67 12.41 -4.72
N SER A 853 33.42 13.44 -4.37
CA SER A 853 34.25 13.42 -3.17
C SER A 853 33.50 13.46 -1.84
N ILE A 854 32.15 13.51 -1.77
CA ILE A 854 31.44 13.61 -0.49
C ILE A 854 29.96 13.15 -0.54
N ILE A 855 29.51 12.40 0.49
CA ILE A 855 28.09 12.14 0.81
C ILE A 855 27.52 13.33 1.61
N HIS A 856 26.34 13.82 1.22
CA HIS A 856 25.68 14.92 1.91
C HIS A 856 24.85 14.40 3.10
N SER A 857 25.11 14.93 4.29
CA SER A 857 24.47 14.49 5.53
C SER A 857 23.18 15.23 5.90
N PHE A 858 22.98 16.43 5.35
CA PHE A 858 21.82 17.28 5.69
C PHE A 858 20.93 17.53 4.47
N TYR A 859 19.63 17.46 4.71
CA TYR A 859 18.59 17.71 3.75
C TYR A 859 18.42 19.22 3.50
N ASP A 860 18.85 19.70 2.33
CA ASP A 860 18.67 21.09 1.90
C ASP A 860 17.44 21.26 0.99
N LYS A 861 16.29 21.57 1.60
CA LYS A 861 15.03 21.86 0.88
C LYS A 861 15.14 22.97 -0.17
N ASN A 862 15.99 23.99 0.04
CA ASN A 862 16.12 25.09 -0.92
C ASN A 862 16.79 24.61 -2.20
N LYS A 863 17.78 23.73 -2.07
CA LYS A 863 18.46 23.10 -3.21
C LYS A 863 17.50 22.30 -4.08
N TRP A 864 16.56 21.58 -3.47
CA TRP A 864 15.51 20.83 -4.18
C TRP A 864 14.51 21.74 -4.88
N LYS A 865 14.07 22.81 -4.21
CA LYS A 865 13.16 23.80 -4.77
C LYS A 865 13.76 24.56 -5.96
N HIS A 866 15.08 24.72 -5.99
CA HIS A 866 15.81 25.42 -7.05
C HIS A 866 16.46 24.49 -8.07
N MET A 867 16.18 23.19 -8.02
CA MET A 867 16.64 22.24 -9.03
C MET A 867 16.15 22.68 -10.42
N LYS A 868 17.04 22.59 -11.43
CA LYS A 868 16.68 22.93 -12.81
C LYS A 868 15.51 22.04 -13.24
N LYS A 869 14.46 22.65 -13.80
CA LYS A 869 13.29 21.92 -14.32
C LYS A 869 13.60 21.07 -15.57
N THR A 870 14.83 21.14 -16.07
CA THR A 870 15.36 20.24 -17.11
C THR A 870 16.08 19.02 -16.52
N ASN A 871 16.18 18.92 -15.18
CA ASN A 871 16.76 17.76 -14.52
C ASN A 871 15.76 16.59 -14.54
N GLU A 872 16.16 15.45 -15.09
CA GLU A 872 15.34 14.25 -15.18
C GLU A 872 14.76 13.81 -13.84
N ASN A 873 15.50 13.98 -12.73
CA ASN A 873 15.03 13.61 -11.39
C ASN A 873 13.89 14.52 -10.92
N TYR A 874 13.95 15.80 -11.27
CA TYR A 874 12.88 16.75 -10.98
C TYR A 874 11.61 16.39 -11.75
N LEU A 875 11.75 16.03 -13.02
CA LEU A 875 10.64 15.65 -13.90
C LEU A 875 10.01 14.32 -13.49
N TRP A 876 10.83 13.31 -13.18
CA TRP A 876 10.33 12.04 -12.68
C TRP A 876 9.67 12.19 -11.31
N ARG A 877 10.26 13.02 -10.44
CA ARG A 877 9.63 13.37 -9.16
C ARG A 877 8.25 13.97 -9.38
N TRP A 878 8.06 14.84 -10.38
CA TRP A 878 6.74 15.35 -10.73
C TRP A 878 5.76 14.23 -11.09
N GLN A 879 6.13 13.31 -11.97
CA GLN A 879 5.24 12.19 -12.36
C GLN A 879 4.92 11.27 -11.17
N THR A 880 5.89 10.97 -10.31
CA THR A 880 5.64 10.19 -9.08
C THR A 880 4.71 10.92 -8.09
N CYS A 881 4.81 12.24 -7.94
CA CYS A 881 3.91 13.01 -7.08
C CYS A 881 2.52 13.27 -7.72
N SER A 882 2.41 13.24 -9.05
CA SER A 882 1.19 13.64 -9.78
C SER A 882 0.41 12.49 -10.42
N GLU A 883 1.01 11.31 -10.62
CA GLU A 883 0.34 10.17 -11.27
C GLU A 883 0.61 8.83 -10.58
N PHE A 884 1.86 8.54 -10.20
CA PHE A 884 2.25 7.14 -9.99
C PHE A 884 2.50 6.70 -8.55
N GLY A 885 2.90 7.62 -7.67
CA GLY A 885 3.58 7.19 -6.46
C GLY A 885 4.94 6.58 -6.83
N TYR A 886 5.14 5.31 -6.49
CA TYR A 886 6.41 4.58 -6.60
C TYR A 886 7.48 5.03 -5.61
N PHE A 887 7.07 5.45 -4.41
CA PHE A 887 8.02 5.77 -3.36
C PHE A 887 8.56 4.49 -2.76
N GLN A 888 9.81 4.15 -3.09
CA GLN A 888 10.55 2.99 -2.61
C GLN A 888 10.91 3.15 -1.12
N SER A 889 9.92 3.08 -0.24
CA SER A 889 10.11 3.25 1.19
C SER A 889 10.71 1.99 1.82
N ALA A 890 11.15 2.09 3.08
CA ALA A 890 11.45 0.95 3.93
C ALA A 890 10.43 0.84 5.07
N ASP A 891 9.18 1.27 4.86
CA ASP A 891 8.16 1.35 5.93
C ASP A 891 7.74 -0.03 6.48
N SER A 892 8.02 -1.12 5.76
CA SER A 892 7.91 -2.48 6.30
C SER A 892 8.83 -2.72 7.49
N GLY A 893 9.98 -2.01 7.54
CA GLY A 893 11.02 -1.88 8.58
C GLY A 893 11.57 -3.13 9.26
N ASN A 894 11.09 -4.32 8.93
CA ASN A 894 11.81 -5.58 9.14
C ASN A 894 12.77 -5.89 7.98
N SER A 895 13.25 -4.85 7.30
CA SER A 895 14.28 -5.02 6.28
C SER A 895 15.66 -5.03 6.92
N ILE A 896 16.63 -5.69 6.27
CA ILE A 896 18.05 -5.57 6.63
C ILE A 896 18.59 -4.13 6.65
N PHE A 897 17.84 -3.14 6.16
CA PHE A 897 18.19 -1.71 6.17
C PHE A 897 17.51 -0.93 7.32
N GLY A 898 16.54 -1.53 8.03
CA GLY A 898 15.67 -0.86 9.02
C GLY A 898 14.53 -0.06 8.39
N ALA A 899 14.00 0.93 9.11
CA ALA A 899 12.79 1.72 8.75
C ALA A 899 13.07 3.20 8.39
N MET A 900 14.34 3.61 8.28
CA MET A 900 14.74 5.03 8.18
C MET A 900 14.59 5.64 6.78
N LYS A 901 13.72 5.07 5.94
CA LYS A 901 13.45 5.52 4.57
C LYS A 901 11.93 5.62 4.34
N PRO A 902 11.18 6.45 5.09
CA PRO A 902 9.73 6.35 5.10
C PRO A 902 9.05 7.03 3.90
N VAL A 903 7.80 6.65 3.63
CA VAL A 903 6.99 7.29 2.58
C VAL A 903 6.68 8.75 2.90
N SER A 904 6.54 9.09 4.18
CA SER A 904 6.27 10.44 4.68
C SER A 904 7.35 11.45 4.24
N PHE A 905 8.61 11.05 4.23
CA PHE A 905 9.70 11.90 3.73
C PHE A 905 9.55 12.18 2.23
N GLN A 906 9.10 11.19 1.44
CA GLN A 906 8.85 11.38 0.00
C GLN A 906 7.66 12.30 -0.26
N VAL A 907 6.60 12.16 0.52
CA VAL A 907 5.44 13.07 0.51
C VAL A 907 5.88 14.49 0.86
N GLN A 908 6.68 14.67 1.91
CA GLN A 908 7.22 15.97 2.30
C GLN A 908 7.99 16.62 1.15
N ARG A 909 8.82 15.85 0.43
CA ARG A 909 9.55 16.34 -0.74
C ARG A 909 8.62 16.76 -1.88
N CYS A 910 7.54 16.02 -2.14
CA CYS A 910 6.52 16.45 -3.09
C CYS A 910 5.91 17.80 -2.69
N MET A 911 5.55 17.95 -1.41
CA MET A 911 4.96 19.18 -0.88
C MET A 911 5.91 20.38 -1.01
N GLU A 912 7.20 20.18 -0.76
CA GLU A 912 8.23 21.22 -0.84
C GLU A 912 8.60 21.60 -2.28
N MET A 913 8.63 20.62 -3.19
CA MET A 913 9.00 20.83 -4.59
C MET A 913 7.88 21.39 -5.45
N PHE A 914 6.63 20.97 -5.21
CA PHE A 914 5.50 21.25 -6.11
C PHE A 914 4.34 21.99 -5.47
N GLY A 915 4.24 22.04 -4.14
CA GLY A 915 3.21 22.79 -3.43
C GLY A 915 2.55 21.99 -2.30
N LYS A 916 2.04 22.69 -1.29
CA LYS A 916 1.46 22.07 -0.08
C LYS A 916 0.22 21.21 -0.35
N GLU A 917 -0.39 21.34 -1.52
CA GLU A 917 -1.51 20.54 -1.99
C GLU A 917 -1.15 19.07 -2.26
N TYR A 918 0.13 18.76 -2.53
CA TYR A 918 0.64 17.39 -2.75
C TYR A 918 0.79 16.59 -1.45
N THR A 919 -0.20 16.69 -0.57
CA THR A 919 -0.36 15.83 0.61
C THR A 919 -0.44 14.35 0.22
N ARG A 920 -0.18 13.43 1.16
CA ARG A 920 -0.29 11.99 0.91
C ARG A 920 -1.64 11.58 0.34
N GLY A 921 -2.73 12.11 0.91
CA GLY A 921 -4.09 11.86 0.42
C GLY A 921 -4.32 12.34 -1.01
N LYS A 922 -3.70 13.46 -1.42
CA LYS A 922 -3.79 13.94 -2.81
C LYS A 922 -2.99 13.05 -3.78
N ILE A 923 -1.82 12.59 -3.34
CA ILE A 923 -0.99 11.67 -4.13
C ILE A 923 -1.73 10.33 -4.29
N GLU A 924 -2.32 9.78 -3.23
CA GLU A 924 -3.14 8.56 -3.30
C GLU A 924 -4.36 8.71 -4.22
N GLU A 925 -5.05 9.86 -4.21
CA GLU A 925 -6.14 10.15 -5.15
C GLU A 925 -5.65 10.14 -6.61
N ASN A 926 -4.50 10.76 -6.88
CA ASN A 926 -3.89 10.76 -8.20
C ASN A 926 -3.49 9.35 -8.64
N VAL A 927 -2.93 8.55 -7.74
CA VAL A 927 -2.58 7.13 -7.96
C VAL A 927 -3.82 6.29 -8.26
N GLU A 928 -4.91 6.47 -7.49
CA GLU A 928 -6.18 5.79 -7.76
C GLU A 928 -6.74 6.20 -9.13
N ALA A 929 -6.65 7.48 -9.51
CA ALA A 929 -7.07 7.96 -10.82
C ALA A 929 -6.24 7.34 -11.96
N THR A 930 -4.94 7.14 -11.76
CA THR A 930 -4.06 6.44 -12.71
C THR A 930 -4.44 4.97 -12.85
N ASN A 931 -4.62 4.26 -11.73
CA ASN A 931 -5.04 2.86 -11.74
C ASN A 931 -6.44 2.67 -12.31
N TYR A 932 -7.36 3.60 -12.06
CA TYR A 932 -8.68 3.59 -12.69
C TYR A 932 -8.56 3.74 -14.21
N ARG A 933 -7.72 4.68 -14.66
CA ARG A 933 -7.50 4.96 -16.08
C ARG A 933 -6.91 3.77 -16.81
N TYR A 934 -5.91 3.10 -16.25
CA TYR A 934 -5.15 2.05 -16.93
C TYR A 934 -5.44 0.63 -16.46
N GLY A 935 -6.31 0.47 -15.45
CA GLY A 935 -6.72 -0.82 -14.91
C GLY A 935 -5.81 -1.41 -13.83
N GLY A 936 -4.56 -0.93 -13.66
CA GLY A 936 -3.61 -1.55 -12.74
C GLY A 936 -3.32 -3.02 -13.10
N VAL A 937 -2.98 -3.86 -12.11
CA VAL A 937 -2.70 -5.29 -12.32
C VAL A 937 -3.95 -6.16 -12.49
N ASP A 938 -5.08 -5.76 -11.88
CA ASP A 938 -6.30 -6.58 -11.87
C ASP A 938 -7.31 -6.18 -12.94
N GLY A 939 -7.21 -4.96 -13.46
CA GLY A 939 -8.22 -4.34 -14.34
C GLY A 939 -7.69 -3.91 -15.70
N PHE A 940 -6.49 -4.33 -16.10
CA PHE A 940 -5.92 -4.04 -17.42
C PHE A 940 -6.83 -4.56 -18.55
N ARG A 941 -7.07 -3.75 -19.59
CA ARG A 941 -8.08 -4.05 -20.65
C ARG A 941 -7.47 -4.24 -22.04
N GLY A 942 -6.14 -4.18 -22.17
CA GLY A 942 -5.48 -4.37 -23.45
C GLY A 942 -5.54 -5.81 -23.96
N THR A 943 -5.24 -5.97 -25.25
CA THR A 943 -5.08 -7.26 -25.96
C THR A 943 -3.74 -7.27 -26.67
N ASN A 944 -3.21 -8.44 -27.03
CA ASN A 944 -1.93 -8.56 -27.75
C ASN A 944 -0.77 -7.87 -27.02
N VAL A 945 -0.54 -8.25 -25.76
CA VAL A 945 0.55 -7.69 -24.94
C VAL A 945 1.38 -8.80 -24.34
N VAL A 946 2.71 -8.67 -24.40
CA VAL A 946 3.63 -9.57 -23.70
C VAL A 946 4.25 -8.80 -22.53
N PHE A 947 3.97 -9.24 -21.30
CA PHE A 947 4.56 -8.75 -20.06
C PHE A 947 5.71 -9.67 -19.63
N ILE A 948 6.94 -9.17 -19.64
CA ILE A 948 8.11 -9.92 -19.17
C ILE A 948 8.64 -9.24 -17.91
N ASN A 949 8.90 -9.99 -16.85
CA ASN A 949 9.53 -9.47 -15.63
C ASN A 949 10.63 -10.43 -15.15
N GLY A 950 11.59 -9.93 -14.38
CA GLY A 950 12.57 -10.75 -13.65
C GLY A 950 12.24 -10.80 -12.15
N ASP A 951 12.42 -11.93 -11.48
CA ASP A 951 12.07 -12.07 -10.05
C ASP A 951 13.09 -11.43 -9.08
N VAL A 952 14.28 -11.04 -9.57
CA VAL A 952 15.29 -10.25 -8.84
C VAL A 952 15.02 -8.77 -9.00
N ASP A 953 14.32 -8.36 -10.07
CA ASP A 953 13.92 -6.97 -10.30
C ASP A 953 12.87 -6.53 -9.26
N PRO A 954 13.16 -5.56 -8.38
CA PRO A 954 12.17 -5.13 -7.38
C PRO A 954 10.87 -4.59 -7.97
N TRP A 955 10.88 -4.08 -9.21
CA TRP A 955 9.69 -3.53 -9.88
C TRP A 955 8.68 -4.61 -10.31
N HIS A 956 9.09 -5.88 -10.37
CA HIS A 956 8.23 -6.97 -10.81
C HIS A 956 6.94 -7.10 -9.98
N ILE A 957 6.95 -6.63 -8.73
CA ILE A 957 5.79 -6.62 -7.82
C ILE A 957 4.63 -5.79 -8.38
N LEU A 958 4.92 -4.75 -9.16
CA LEU A 958 3.90 -3.88 -9.77
C LEU A 958 3.50 -4.34 -11.19
N GLY A 959 4.01 -5.49 -11.63
CA GLY A 959 3.77 -6.09 -12.94
C GLY A 959 2.51 -6.97 -12.98
N LEU A 960 2.00 -7.20 -14.19
CA LEU A 960 0.80 -8.01 -14.44
C LEU A 960 1.17 -9.48 -14.71
N TYR A 961 0.60 -10.40 -13.94
CA TYR A 961 0.82 -11.85 -14.09
C TYR A 961 -0.45 -12.66 -14.39
N ASN A 962 -1.61 -12.15 -13.98
CA ASN A 962 -2.88 -12.85 -14.09
C ASN A 962 -3.82 -12.07 -14.99
N SER A 963 -3.91 -12.47 -16.26
CA SER A 963 -4.88 -11.92 -17.22
C SER A 963 -5.97 -12.94 -17.52
N THR A 964 -7.21 -12.48 -17.66
CA THR A 964 -8.30 -13.29 -18.23
C THR A 964 -8.30 -13.27 -19.76
N GLU A 965 -7.60 -12.31 -20.37
CA GLU A 965 -7.45 -12.17 -21.82
C GLU A 965 -6.29 -13.03 -22.33
N LYS A 966 -6.59 -13.98 -23.23
CA LYS A 966 -5.64 -14.99 -23.73
C LYS A 966 -4.51 -14.42 -24.56
N SER A 967 -4.72 -13.27 -25.21
CA SER A 967 -3.69 -12.57 -25.99
C SER A 967 -2.74 -11.73 -25.13
N VAL A 968 -2.97 -11.66 -23.81
CA VAL A 968 -2.04 -11.07 -22.85
C VAL A 968 -1.23 -12.19 -22.22
N VAL A 969 0.06 -12.20 -22.50
CA VAL A 969 0.99 -13.25 -22.05
C VAL A 969 1.94 -12.64 -21.03
N SER A 970 2.03 -13.24 -19.84
CA SER A 970 2.97 -12.82 -18.81
C SER A 970 4.00 -13.91 -18.53
N TYR A 971 5.26 -13.52 -18.31
CA TYR A 971 6.33 -14.44 -17.93
C TYR A 971 7.29 -13.83 -16.90
N LEU A 972 7.51 -14.54 -15.80
CA LEU A 972 8.46 -14.17 -14.76
C LEU A 972 9.73 -15.01 -14.91
N ILE A 973 10.83 -14.35 -15.24
CA ILE A 973 12.14 -14.98 -15.41
C ILE A 973 12.81 -15.11 -14.04
N ASN A 974 13.01 -16.35 -13.60
CA ASN A 974 13.73 -16.64 -12.36
C ASN A 974 15.23 -16.31 -12.51
N GLY A 975 15.77 -15.55 -11.56
CA GLY A 975 17.18 -15.20 -11.45
C GLY A 975 17.60 -14.02 -12.32
N THR A 976 16.70 -13.13 -12.74
CA THR A 976 17.08 -11.95 -13.57
C THR A 976 16.51 -10.66 -13.03
N SER A 977 17.21 -9.58 -13.37
CA SER A 977 16.90 -8.22 -12.93
C SER A 977 16.16 -7.42 -14.03
N HIS A 978 16.24 -6.09 -13.96
CA HIS A 978 15.37 -5.18 -14.69
C HIS A 978 15.59 -5.22 -16.21
N CYS A 979 14.49 -5.43 -16.96
CA CYS A 979 14.42 -5.39 -18.42
C CYS A 979 15.39 -6.32 -19.18
N VAL A 980 15.79 -7.45 -18.59
CA VAL A 980 16.87 -8.30 -19.15
C VAL A 980 16.55 -8.88 -20.54
N ASP A 981 15.28 -9.13 -20.84
CA ASP A 981 14.82 -9.66 -22.14
C ASP A 981 15.06 -8.70 -23.31
N MET A 982 15.14 -7.39 -23.03
CA MET A 982 15.33 -6.37 -24.06
C MET A 982 16.78 -6.27 -24.57
N TYR A 983 17.75 -6.76 -23.80
CA TYR A 983 19.15 -6.75 -24.21
C TYR A 983 19.40 -7.69 -25.41
N PRO A 984 20.44 -7.41 -26.21
CA PRO A 984 20.99 -8.35 -27.18
C PRO A 984 21.18 -9.76 -26.61
N PRO A 985 20.69 -10.82 -27.28
CA PRO A 985 21.05 -12.20 -26.94
C PRO A 985 22.55 -12.46 -26.80
N GLN A 986 22.91 -13.24 -25.79
CA GLN A 986 24.26 -13.71 -25.48
C GLN A 986 24.25 -15.24 -25.34
N ASP A 987 25.39 -15.89 -25.62
CA ASP A 987 25.50 -17.36 -25.58
C ASP A 987 25.26 -17.93 -24.18
N ASN A 988 25.65 -17.19 -23.14
CA ASN A 988 25.52 -17.55 -21.74
C ASN A 988 24.16 -17.14 -21.13
N ASP A 989 23.18 -16.72 -21.93
CA ASP A 989 21.85 -16.41 -21.41
C ASP A 989 21.20 -17.63 -20.76
N ILE A 990 20.58 -17.43 -19.60
CA ILE A 990 19.82 -18.48 -18.92
C ILE A 990 18.56 -18.86 -19.72
N ASP A 991 18.08 -20.08 -19.53
CA ASP A 991 16.94 -20.60 -20.30
C ASP A 991 15.68 -19.73 -20.17
N GLY A 992 15.42 -19.15 -19.00
CA GLY A 992 14.30 -18.24 -18.80
C GLY A 992 14.33 -17.01 -19.72
N VAL A 993 15.51 -16.44 -19.97
CA VAL A 993 15.67 -15.29 -20.89
C VAL A 993 15.44 -15.74 -22.33
N LYS A 994 15.93 -16.92 -22.72
CA LYS A 994 15.69 -17.50 -24.04
C LYS A 994 14.20 -17.75 -24.28
N ILE A 995 13.50 -18.28 -23.28
CA ILE A 995 12.04 -18.50 -23.31
C ILE A 995 11.31 -17.16 -23.45
N ALA A 996 11.67 -16.15 -22.65
CA ALA A 996 11.04 -14.84 -22.70
C ALA A 996 11.15 -14.20 -24.09
N ARG A 997 12.34 -14.22 -24.71
CA ARG A 997 12.53 -13.68 -26.07
C ARG A 997 11.76 -14.49 -27.11
N LYS A 998 11.74 -15.82 -26.98
CA LYS A 998 10.92 -16.67 -27.85
C LYS A 998 9.43 -16.33 -27.75
N LEU A 999 8.92 -16.10 -26.54
CA LEU A 999 7.52 -15.69 -26.34
C LEU A 999 7.23 -14.35 -27.03
N VAL A 1000 8.14 -13.39 -26.93
CA VAL A 1000 8.04 -12.11 -27.65
C VAL A 1000 7.99 -12.35 -29.17
N ASP A 1001 8.91 -13.14 -29.71
CA ASP A 1001 9.02 -13.38 -31.15
C ASP A 1001 7.82 -14.15 -31.72
N ASP A 1002 7.36 -15.19 -31.01
CA ASP A 1002 6.18 -15.98 -31.39
C ASP A 1002 4.91 -15.10 -31.43
N ASN A 1003 4.73 -14.21 -30.44
CA ASN A 1003 3.57 -13.33 -30.38
C ASN A 1003 3.61 -12.26 -31.48
N ILE A 1004 4.77 -11.63 -31.72
CA ILE A 1004 4.96 -10.67 -32.81
C ILE A 1004 4.58 -11.32 -34.15
N LYS A 1005 5.05 -12.54 -34.39
CA LYS A 1005 4.71 -13.29 -35.59
C LYS A 1005 3.20 -13.49 -35.73
N VAL A 1006 2.53 -13.95 -34.68
CA VAL A 1006 1.07 -14.17 -34.67
C VAL A 1006 0.32 -12.87 -34.97
N TRP A 1007 0.70 -11.75 -34.33
CA TRP A 1007 0.04 -10.47 -34.55
C TRP A 1007 0.23 -9.97 -35.99
N LEU A 1008 1.42 -10.11 -36.56
CA LEU A 1008 1.68 -9.74 -37.96
C LEU A 1008 0.89 -10.61 -38.93
N GLU A 1009 0.85 -11.93 -38.74
CA GLU A 1009 0.07 -12.85 -39.58
C GLU A 1009 -1.42 -12.52 -39.57
N GLN A 1010 -1.98 -12.10 -38.43
CA GLN A 1010 -3.38 -11.66 -38.31
C GLN A 1010 -3.71 -10.42 -39.15
N THR A 1011 -2.72 -9.56 -39.45
CA THR A 1011 -2.91 -8.40 -40.34
C THR A 1011 -2.88 -8.77 -41.83
N GLY A 1012 -2.59 -10.02 -42.18
CA GLY A 1012 -2.39 -10.47 -43.56
C GLY A 1012 -0.99 -10.15 -44.11
N TRP A 1013 -0.04 -9.78 -43.25
CA TRP A 1013 1.36 -9.59 -43.63
C TRP A 1013 1.95 -10.89 -44.20
N LYS A 1014 2.68 -10.79 -45.32
CA LYS A 1014 3.39 -11.92 -45.95
C LYS A 1014 4.85 -11.54 -46.11
N ALA A 1015 5.75 -12.39 -45.61
CA ALA A 1015 7.17 -12.25 -45.89
C ALA A 1015 7.41 -12.36 -47.41
N GLU A 1016 7.89 -11.29 -48.06
CA GLU A 1016 8.40 -11.41 -49.42
C GLU A 1016 9.61 -12.35 -49.40
N THR A 1017 9.55 -13.43 -50.17
CA THR A 1017 10.64 -14.38 -50.34
C THR A 1017 11.83 -13.68 -50.99
N ARG A 1018 13.04 -13.80 -50.40
CA ARG A 1018 14.29 -13.38 -51.05
C ARG A 1018 14.33 -14.01 -52.44
N LYS A 1019 14.21 -13.20 -53.50
CA LYS A 1019 14.68 -13.63 -54.83
C LYS A 1019 16.20 -13.67 -54.74
N GLU A 1020 16.76 -14.86 -54.50
CA GLU A 1020 18.16 -15.10 -54.81
C GLU A 1020 18.36 -14.79 -56.29
N SER A 1021 19.18 -13.79 -56.59
CA SER A 1021 19.61 -13.54 -57.97
C SER A 1021 20.60 -14.65 -58.35
N THR A 1022 20.09 -15.75 -58.89
CA THR A 1022 20.90 -16.72 -59.61
C THR A 1022 21.39 -16.06 -60.89
N THR A 1023 22.61 -15.55 -60.87
CA THR A 1023 23.39 -15.31 -62.09
C THR A 1023 24.08 -16.63 -62.43
N GLU A 1024 23.44 -17.43 -63.26
CA GLU A 1024 24.09 -18.55 -63.94
C GLU A 1024 25.05 -18.03 -65.00
N GLY A 1025 26.31 -18.48 -64.91
CA GLY A 1025 27.39 -18.16 -65.83
C GLY A 1025 28.47 -19.26 -65.85
N SER A 1026 28.08 -20.45 -66.32
CA SER A 1026 28.86 -21.43 -67.11
C SER A 1026 30.28 -21.88 -66.70
N ILE A 1027 30.34 -23.16 -66.25
CA ILE A 1027 31.21 -24.28 -66.68
C ILE A 1027 32.73 -24.26 -66.35
N THR A 1028 33.17 -25.20 -65.50
CA THR A 1028 34.00 -26.37 -65.91
C THR A 1028 34.12 -27.43 -64.79
N GLU A 1029 33.86 -28.70 -65.12
CA GLU A 1029 34.01 -29.87 -64.26
C GLU A 1029 35.48 -30.25 -64.00
N MET A 1030 35.77 -30.79 -62.80
CA MET A 1030 36.64 -31.98 -62.65
C MET A 1030 36.41 -32.68 -61.29
N VAL A 1031 35.71 -33.82 -61.35
CA VAL A 1031 35.95 -35.13 -60.70
C VAL A 1031 37.22 -35.16 -59.80
N THR A 1032 37.25 -35.51 -58.50
CA THR A 1032 36.91 -36.77 -57.81
C THR A 1032 37.19 -36.59 -56.29
N VAL A 1033 36.38 -37.12 -55.37
CA VAL A 1033 36.87 -37.60 -54.07
C VAL A 1033 36.18 -38.93 -53.73
N THR A 1034 37.01 -39.96 -53.64
CA THR A 1034 36.74 -41.32 -53.18
C THR A 1034 36.56 -41.41 -51.67
N GLU A 1035 35.53 -42.17 -51.25
CA GLU A 1035 35.49 -43.23 -50.21
C GLU A 1035 36.50 -43.24 -49.05
N ARG A 1036 36.24 -43.77 -47.83
CA ARG A 1036 35.08 -44.30 -47.07
C ARG A 1036 35.68 -44.99 -45.82
N SER A 1037 35.04 -44.91 -44.66
CA SER A 1037 34.77 -46.03 -43.71
C SER A 1037 34.25 -45.41 -42.39
N SER A 1038 32.96 -45.51 -42.03
CA SER A 1038 32.25 -46.68 -41.47
C SER A 1038 33.02 -47.30 -40.31
N THR A 1039 32.46 -47.42 -39.11
CA THR A 1039 31.41 -48.38 -38.70
C THR A 1039 31.05 -48.07 -37.24
N THR A 1040 29.89 -48.33 -36.64
CA THR A 1040 28.67 -49.08 -36.97
C THR A 1040 27.70 -48.89 -35.80
N LYS A 1041 26.41 -48.74 -36.13
CA LYS A 1041 25.23 -49.46 -35.61
C LYS A 1041 25.07 -49.64 -34.09
N SER A 1042 23.89 -49.59 -33.48
CA SER A 1042 22.48 -49.42 -33.87
C SER A 1042 21.70 -49.68 -32.56
N THR A 1043 20.39 -49.54 -32.36
CA THR A 1043 19.22 -49.62 -33.22
C THR A 1043 18.01 -49.36 -32.31
N VAL A 1044 17.10 -48.48 -32.77
CA VAL A 1044 15.66 -48.77 -32.99
C VAL A 1044 14.74 -48.82 -31.74
N SER A 1045 13.53 -48.24 -31.76
CA SER A 1045 12.77 -47.44 -32.75
C SER A 1045 11.40 -47.16 -32.17
N ASN A 1046 10.90 -45.94 -32.41
CA ASN A 1046 9.56 -45.53 -32.90
C ASN A 1046 8.28 -46.15 -32.29
N THR A 1047 7.08 -45.54 -32.28
CA THR A 1047 6.48 -44.48 -33.10
C THR A 1047 5.08 -44.20 -32.52
N PHE A 1048 4.62 -42.93 -32.55
CA PHE A 1048 3.35 -42.39 -33.13
C PHE A 1048 2.00 -43.08 -32.79
N PHE A 1049 0.83 -42.45 -32.61
CA PHE A 1049 0.30 -41.06 -32.63
C PHE A 1049 -1.24 -41.14 -32.36
N VAL A 1050 -1.92 -39.99 -32.18
CA VAL A 1050 -3.38 -39.73 -32.38
C VAL A 1050 -4.40 -39.96 -31.23
N SER A 1051 -4.83 -38.83 -30.63
CA SER A 1051 -6.22 -38.29 -30.54
C SER A 1051 -7.32 -38.81 -29.58
N MET A 1052 -8.04 -37.80 -29.06
CA MET A 1052 -9.46 -37.67 -28.66
C MET A 1052 -9.96 -38.06 -27.24
N ILE A 1053 -10.36 -36.99 -26.51
CA ILE A 1053 -11.61 -36.72 -25.76
C ILE A 1053 -12.27 -37.84 -24.92
N VAL A 1054 -12.48 -37.57 -23.62
CA VAL A 1054 -13.74 -37.58 -22.83
C VAL A 1054 -13.48 -37.96 -21.37
N SER A 1055 -14.13 -37.20 -20.50
CA SER A 1055 -14.24 -37.20 -19.04
C SER A 1055 -14.62 -38.52 -18.34
N VAL A 1056 -14.55 -38.43 -17.00
CA VAL A 1056 -15.26 -39.19 -15.94
C VAL A 1056 -14.40 -40.22 -15.19
N ALA A 1057 -13.85 -39.73 -14.08
CA ALA A 1057 -14.08 -40.14 -12.69
C ALA A 1057 -14.19 -41.64 -12.31
N ILE A 1058 -13.65 -41.90 -11.11
CA ILE A 1058 -14.06 -42.87 -10.09
C ILE A 1058 -13.13 -44.10 -9.88
N LEU A 1059 -12.70 -44.18 -8.61
CA LEU A 1059 -12.29 -45.34 -7.79
C LEU A 1059 -10.81 -45.81 -7.82
N CYS A 1060 -10.12 -45.34 -6.78
CA CYS A 1060 -9.63 -46.15 -5.66
C CYS A 1060 -8.37 -47.03 -5.84
N ARG A 1061 -7.36 -46.64 -5.03
CA ARG A 1061 -6.74 -47.46 -3.97
C ARG A 1061 -5.84 -48.63 -4.42
N LEU A 1062 -4.52 -48.48 -4.21
CA LEU A 1062 -3.79 -49.02 -3.04
C LEU A 1062 -2.29 -49.29 -3.33
N TYR A 1063 -1.46 -48.91 -2.36
CA TYR A 1063 -0.07 -49.33 -2.07
C TYR A 1063 0.98 -48.98 -3.15
N SER A 1064 2.01 -48.15 -2.90
CA SER A 1064 2.82 -47.93 -1.68
C SER A 1064 3.23 -46.47 -1.50
#